data_AF-A0A6J2XNN1-F1
#
_entry.id   AF-A0A6J2XNN1-F1
#
_cell.length_a   1.000
_cell.length_b   1.000
_cell.length_c   1.000
_cell.angle_alpha   90.00
_cell.angle_beta   90.00
_cell.angle_gamma   90.00
#
_symmetry.space_group_name_H-M   'P 1'
#
loop_
_entity.id
_entity.type
_entity.pdbx_description
1 polymer ?
#
loop_
_entity_poly.entity_id
_entity_poly.type
_entity_poly.pdbx_seq_one_letter_code
_entity_poly.pdbx_strand_id
1 'polypeptide(L)'
;MLFRKSEKAFYRTFNNQNAELNIAYPTEEVTEQFWREQLATSTTYNTQGSWIDEEINAAEDYNSMQYQPFTVTEISEIIKGLHNWKTPGPDSIQNYWLKKLWCTHEALTSLINEIMIHPEKLPLFLTPGNTYLILKDPNNSENPANYRPITCLPRLYKLMTSCITSRLYEYCEQNNIIATQQKGCMKNSMGCKEQIVIDAIIYDLKLMGATKNQLEQMLKIVEEFSEDIGMSFGMNKCRILNIVRGKLAHDEFELHNGEAIKAMKNGDTYKYLGIKQARKIEHRAMKDDLTAFNSYACSVLGYSFGIVKWSKTDLVNLERKIRTTLTKAQKHHPKSSVERVTLPRSQGGRGLVDICKQLDQQITNLRAYFHREALTSTLHKVICAADDSTPLLLNQHEIQTHHQTNEEKMQIWKEKPLHGRHINDADQDTVDTLASNYWLVSGQLFPETEGFVMAIQDQVIASRNYLKYIVKNTTIENDKCRYGCQTAETIQHIRGGCQMFSATEYKARHDSVAKILHQELAIKYQLQQAEKLPYYKYVPETILENKNYKMYWDRTILTDHTVNHNRPDILLIDKAMKNVIILDLAIPNNNNLGSKHCEKIAKYRDLQEQIKKQWKIETIKTIPIIVSTTGLIPKQLKKNISELGLNENLYKSMQEATLLATARTTRKYLGNPSKPQEPYTIERVPTELNPSDI
;
A
#
# COMPACT_ATOMS: atom_id res chain seq x y z
N MET A 1 -8.26 0.32 5.56
CA MET A 1 -8.32 -1.17 5.60
C MET A 1 -7.99 -1.85 4.27
N LEU A 2 -8.44 -1.31 3.12
CA LEU A 2 -8.30 -1.97 1.82
C LEU A 2 -6.84 -2.24 1.39
N PHE A 3 -5.92 -1.28 1.57
CA PHE A 3 -4.49 -1.48 1.26
C PHE A 3 -3.85 -2.65 2.04
N ARG A 4 -4.15 -2.76 3.35
CA ARG A 4 -3.64 -3.86 4.19
C ARG A 4 -4.26 -5.22 3.86
N LYS A 5 -5.48 -5.25 3.31
CA LYS A 5 -6.19 -6.49 2.96
C LYS A 5 -5.92 -6.92 1.51
N SER A 6 -5.74 -5.96 0.59
CA SER A 6 -5.41 -6.17 -0.82
C SER A 6 -4.88 -4.87 -1.43
N GLU A 7 -3.56 -4.74 -1.48
CA GLU A 7 -2.87 -3.63 -2.13
C GLU A 7 -3.28 -3.48 -3.60
N LYS A 8 -3.51 -4.61 -4.30
CA LYS A 8 -3.99 -4.63 -5.69
C LYS A 8 -5.42 -4.08 -5.83
N ALA A 9 -6.33 -4.42 -4.91
CA ALA A 9 -7.68 -3.86 -4.92
C ALA A 9 -7.67 -2.35 -4.60
N PHE A 10 -6.80 -1.93 -3.68
CA PHE A 10 -6.60 -0.52 -3.39
C PHE A 10 -6.11 0.26 -4.61
N TYR A 11 -5.09 -0.20 -5.34
CA TYR A 11 -4.66 0.50 -6.55
C TYR A 11 -5.72 0.49 -7.67
N ARG A 12 -6.50 -0.59 -7.80
CA ARG A 12 -7.64 -0.63 -8.74
C ARG A 12 -8.67 0.45 -8.44
N THR A 13 -8.94 0.76 -7.17
CA THR A 13 -9.85 1.86 -6.81
C THR A 13 -9.35 3.25 -7.20
N PHE A 14 -8.06 3.43 -7.53
CA PHE A 14 -7.56 4.70 -8.11
C PHE A 14 -7.75 4.79 -9.63
N ASN A 15 -7.86 3.65 -10.32
CA ASN A 15 -8.05 3.57 -11.76
C ASN A 15 -9.53 3.54 -12.17
N ASN A 16 -10.47 3.37 -11.22
CA ASN A 16 -11.89 3.55 -11.49
C ASN A 16 -12.21 5.04 -11.64
N GLN A 17 -11.74 5.64 -12.73
CA GLN A 17 -12.63 6.45 -13.53
C GLN A 17 -13.56 5.44 -14.20
N ASN A 18 -14.68 5.14 -13.55
CA ASN A 18 -15.80 4.50 -14.23
C ASN A 18 -16.28 5.48 -15.31
N ALA A 19 -15.61 5.46 -16.47
CA ALA A 19 -16.37 5.61 -17.69
C ALA A 19 -17.20 4.33 -17.74
N GLU A 20 -18.50 4.46 -17.53
CA GLU A 20 -19.48 3.50 -18.04
C GLU A 20 -19.29 3.46 -19.56
N LEU A 21 -18.29 2.71 -20.01
CA LEU A 21 -18.22 2.30 -21.38
C LEU A 21 -19.44 1.40 -21.57
N ASN A 22 -20.36 1.80 -22.44
CA ASN A 22 -21.36 0.89 -22.99
C ASN A 22 -20.60 -0.16 -23.80
N ILE A 23 -20.08 -1.17 -23.11
CA ILE A 23 -19.30 -2.26 -23.69
C ILE A 23 -20.30 -3.28 -24.21
N ALA A 24 -20.32 -3.50 -25.53
CA ALA A 24 -21.03 -4.62 -26.14
C ALA A 24 -20.23 -5.91 -25.95
N TYR A 25 -20.91 -6.97 -25.52
CA TYR A 25 -20.32 -8.29 -25.25
C TYR A 25 -20.74 -9.27 -26.34
N PRO A 26 -19.89 -10.27 -26.70
CA PRO A 26 -20.30 -11.37 -27.56
C PRO A 26 -21.45 -12.14 -26.90
N THR A 27 -22.30 -12.75 -27.72
CA THR A 27 -23.35 -13.64 -27.17
C THR A 27 -22.73 -14.89 -26.57
N GLU A 28 -23.49 -15.56 -25.71
CA GLU A 28 -23.07 -16.81 -25.07
C GLU A 28 -22.76 -17.88 -26.10
N GLU A 29 -23.58 -18.02 -27.14
CA GLU A 29 -23.40 -19.04 -28.18
C GLU A 29 -22.11 -18.83 -28.97
N VAL A 30 -21.83 -17.59 -29.40
CA VAL A 30 -20.62 -17.25 -30.15
C VAL A 30 -19.37 -17.46 -29.30
N THR A 31 -19.46 -17.15 -28.01
CA THR A 31 -18.36 -17.36 -27.07
C THR A 31 -18.10 -18.84 -26.83
N GLU A 32 -19.16 -19.62 -26.61
CA GLU A 32 -19.08 -21.06 -26.38
C GLU A 32 -18.52 -21.77 -27.61
N GLN A 33 -19.04 -21.49 -28.81
CA GLN A 33 -18.59 -22.08 -30.05
C GLN A 33 -17.09 -21.86 -30.26
N PHE A 34 -16.65 -20.60 -30.11
CA PHE A 34 -15.23 -20.25 -30.27
C PHE A 34 -14.32 -21.03 -29.32
N TRP A 35 -14.64 -21.10 -28.02
CA TRP A 35 -13.80 -21.79 -27.06
C TRP A 35 -13.90 -23.31 -27.16
N ARG A 36 -15.06 -23.85 -27.57
CA ARG A 36 -15.26 -25.28 -27.81
C ARG A 36 -14.35 -25.78 -28.92
N GLU A 37 -14.27 -25.06 -30.03
CA GLU A 37 -13.36 -25.38 -31.14
C GLU A 37 -11.89 -25.41 -30.71
N GLN A 38 -11.49 -24.56 -29.76
CA GLN A 38 -10.10 -24.49 -29.29
C GLN A 38 -9.77 -25.51 -28.18
N LEU A 39 -10.73 -25.85 -27.32
CA LEU A 39 -10.48 -26.64 -26.11
C LEU A 39 -10.96 -28.10 -26.22
N ALA A 40 -11.91 -28.41 -27.11
CA ALA A 40 -12.47 -29.75 -27.26
C ALA A 40 -11.94 -30.51 -28.47
N THR A 41 -11.18 -29.84 -29.35
CA THR A 41 -10.57 -30.46 -30.52
C THR A 41 -9.30 -31.20 -30.11
N SER A 42 -9.24 -32.51 -30.36
CA SER A 42 -8.04 -33.31 -30.13
C SER A 42 -6.99 -33.01 -31.19
N THR A 43 -5.77 -32.69 -30.76
CA THR A 43 -4.62 -32.53 -31.65
C THR A 43 -3.84 -33.84 -31.73
N THR A 44 -3.34 -34.17 -32.92
CA THR A 44 -2.41 -35.28 -33.16
C THR A 44 -0.97 -34.82 -33.02
N TYR A 45 -0.12 -35.63 -32.41
CA TYR A 45 1.30 -35.34 -32.19
C TYR A 45 2.16 -36.33 -32.97
N ASN A 46 3.27 -35.88 -33.54
CA ASN A 46 4.25 -36.77 -34.12
C ASN A 46 5.11 -37.38 -33.00
N THR A 47 4.98 -38.69 -32.80
CA THR A 47 5.77 -39.43 -31.79
C THR A 47 7.03 -40.07 -32.39
N GLN A 48 7.35 -39.79 -33.65
CA GLN A 48 8.45 -40.40 -34.41
C GLN A 48 9.37 -39.34 -35.03
N GLY A 49 9.35 -38.10 -34.53
CA GLY A 49 10.30 -37.06 -34.93
C GLY A 49 11.73 -37.46 -34.55
N SER A 50 12.70 -37.20 -35.43
CA SER A 50 14.09 -37.65 -35.23
C SER A 50 14.73 -37.10 -33.95
N TRP A 51 14.33 -35.90 -33.53
CA TRP A 51 14.78 -35.28 -32.28
C TRP A 51 14.31 -36.07 -31.03
N ILE A 52 13.23 -36.84 -31.12
CA ILE A 52 12.73 -37.65 -29.98
C ILE A 52 13.71 -38.77 -29.68
N ASP A 53 14.22 -39.46 -30.70
CA ASP A 53 15.19 -40.53 -30.52
C ASP A 53 16.51 -40.00 -29.97
N GLU A 54 16.95 -38.82 -30.42
CA GLU A 54 18.12 -38.12 -29.87
C GLU A 54 17.98 -37.84 -28.37
N GLU A 55 16.82 -37.31 -27.95
CA GLU A 55 16.53 -37.04 -26.54
C GLU A 55 16.38 -38.32 -25.71
N ILE A 56 15.80 -39.40 -26.26
CA ILE A 56 15.73 -40.70 -25.58
C ILE A 56 17.14 -41.25 -25.32
N ASN A 57 18.04 -41.17 -26.30
CA ASN A 57 19.42 -41.60 -26.16
C ASN A 57 20.17 -40.71 -25.15
N ALA A 58 19.96 -39.39 -25.17
CA ALA A 58 20.56 -38.49 -24.19
C ALA A 58 20.07 -38.72 -22.75
N ALA A 59 18.86 -39.28 -22.60
CA ALA A 59 18.24 -39.62 -21.33
C ALA A 59 18.54 -41.05 -20.84
N GLU A 60 19.34 -41.84 -21.56
CA GLU A 60 19.60 -43.26 -21.25
C GLU A 60 20.19 -43.46 -19.84
N ASP A 61 21.01 -42.50 -19.38
CA ASP A 61 21.63 -42.52 -18.03
C ASP A 61 20.68 -42.03 -16.91
N TYR A 62 19.45 -41.60 -17.23
CA TYR A 62 18.53 -41.10 -16.21
C TYR A 62 17.90 -42.26 -15.44
N ASN A 63 18.02 -42.22 -14.12
CA ASN A 63 17.35 -43.19 -13.26
C ASN A 63 15.83 -43.03 -13.35
N SER A 64 15.10 -44.10 -13.66
CA SER A 64 13.63 -44.06 -13.68
C SER A 64 13.07 -43.59 -12.34
N MET A 65 12.20 -42.59 -12.36
CA MET A 65 11.56 -42.06 -11.16
C MET A 65 10.57 -43.08 -10.58
N GLN A 66 10.91 -43.69 -9.44
CA GLN A 66 10.02 -44.63 -8.75
C GLN A 66 9.04 -43.89 -7.85
N TYR A 67 7.79 -44.33 -7.82
CA TYR A 67 6.81 -43.77 -6.88
C TYR A 67 7.16 -44.15 -5.44
N GLN A 68 7.19 -43.14 -4.57
CA GLN A 68 7.34 -43.29 -3.12
C GLN A 68 6.12 -42.69 -2.42
N PRO A 69 5.53 -43.30 -1.38
CA PRO A 69 4.40 -42.67 -0.67
C PRO A 69 4.78 -41.30 -0.09
N PHE A 70 3.88 -40.32 -0.19
CA PHE A 70 4.01 -39.00 0.45
C PHE A 70 3.91 -39.14 1.97
N THR A 71 4.75 -38.38 2.68
CA THR A 71 4.66 -38.29 4.15
C THR A 71 3.74 -37.16 4.58
N VAL A 72 3.21 -37.25 5.80
CA VAL A 72 2.38 -36.17 6.38
C VAL A 72 3.18 -34.87 6.50
N THR A 73 4.48 -34.97 6.80
CA THR A 73 5.38 -33.81 6.88
C THR A 73 5.52 -33.12 5.52
N GLU A 74 5.79 -33.89 4.46
CA GLU A 74 5.91 -33.39 3.07
C GLU A 74 4.63 -32.63 2.64
N ILE A 75 3.46 -33.23 2.84
CA ILE A 75 2.17 -32.59 2.50
C ILE A 75 1.93 -31.35 3.35
N SER A 76 2.26 -31.40 4.64
CA SER A 76 2.12 -30.25 5.54
C SER A 76 2.99 -29.06 5.08
N GLU A 77 4.19 -29.31 4.58
CA GLU A 77 5.08 -28.27 4.03
C GLU A 77 4.53 -27.67 2.75
N ILE A 78 4.01 -28.50 1.85
CA ILE A 78 3.33 -28.04 0.63
C ILE A 78 2.12 -27.16 0.99
N ILE A 79 1.28 -27.61 1.91
CA ILE A 79 0.11 -26.85 2.39
C ILE A 79 0.53 -25.49 2.96
N LYS A 80 1.60 -25.43 3.76
CA LYS A 80 2.15 -24.17 4.30
C LYS A 80 2.53 -23.19 3.20
N GLY A 81 3.07 -23.67 2.07
CA GLY A 81 3.46 -22.86 0.91
C GLY A 81 2.29 -22.28 0.09
N LEU A 82 1.06 -22.82 0.23
CA LEU A 82 -0.09 -22.37 -0.58
C LEU A 82 -0.51 -20.93 -0.29
N HIS A 83 -0.96 -20.16 -1.28
CA HIS A 83 -1.48 -18.82 -1.01
C HIS A 83 -2.91 -18.87 -0.42
N ASN A 84 -3.14 -18.25 0.75
CA ASN A 84 -4.36 -18.41 1.57
C ASN A 84 -5.67 -18.14 0.81
N TRP A 85 -5.77 -16.98 0.14
CA TRP A 85 -7.02 -16.46 -0.41
C TRP A 85 -7.10 -16.59 -1.93
N LYS A 86 -6.59 -17.70 -2.49
CA LYS A 86 -6.82 -18.02 -3.91
C LYS A 86 -8.30 -18.36 -4.13
N THR A 87 -8.86 -17.90 -5.25
CA THR A 87 -10.24 -18.20 -5.64
C THR A 87 -10.46 -19.72 -5.64
N PRO A 88 -11.47 -20.23 -4.92
CA PRO A 88 -11.77 -21.65 -4.84
C PRO A 88 -12.42 -22.18 -6.13
N GLY A 89 -12.55 -23.50 -6.23
CA GLY A 89 -13.33 -24.11 -7.30
C GLY A 89 -14.82 -24.17 -6.93
N PRO A 90 -15.58 -25.08 -7.57
CA PRO A 90 -17.00 -25.33 -7.23
C PRO A 90 -17.23 -25.69 -5.75
N ASP A 91 -16.22 -26.28 -5.10
CA ASP A 91 -16.24 -26.64 -3.67
C ASP A 91 -16.27 -25.44 -2.71
N SER A 92 -15.95 -24.23 -3.19
CA SER A 92 -15.86 -23.01 -2.38
C SER A 92 -14.84 -23.07 -1.22
N ILE A 93 -13.95 -24.07 -1.18
CA ILE A 93 -12.95 -24.23 -0.13
C ILE A 93 -11.67 -23.49 -0.50
N GLN A 94 -11.19 -22.63 0.39
CA GLN A 94 -9.93 -21.88 0.21
C GLN A 94 -8.74 -22.56 0.91
N ASN A 95 -7.53 -22.32 0.41
CA ASN A 95 -6.28 -22.83 1.00
C ASN A 95 -6.08 -22.43 2.47
N TYR A 96 -6.66 -21.30 2.89
CA TYR A 96 -6.64 -20.86 4.29
C TYR A 96 -7.15 -21.96 5.23
N TRP A 97 -8.24 -22.64 4.88
CA TRP A 97 -8.85 -23.67 5.73
C TRP A 97 -7.98 -24.92 5.80
N LEU A 98 -7.40 -25.34 4.68
CA LEU A 98 -6.43 -26.45 4.64
C LEU A 98 -5.25 -26.18 5.59
N LYS A 99 -4.73 -24.95 5.60
CA LYS A 99 -3.64 -24.56 6.53
C LYS A 99 -4.02 -24.51 7.99
N LYS A 100 -5.29 -24.22 8.30
CA LYS A 100 -5.77 -24.06 9.68
C LYS A 100 -6.27 -25.35 10.29
N LEU A 101 -6.82 -26.25 9.46
CA LEU A 101 -7.33 -27.55 9.85
C LEU A 101 -6.22 -28.61 9.75
N TRP A 102 -5.17 -28.45 10.54
CA TRP A 102 -4.01 -29.36 10.56
C TRP A 102 -4.38 -30.81 10.85
N CYS A 103 -5.48 -31.04 11.59
CA CYS A 103 -6.02 -32.38 11.85
C CYS A 103 -6.41 -33.15 10.58
N THR A 104 -6.60 -32.47 9.45
CA THR A 104 -6.96 -33.10 8.17
C THR A 104 -5.75 -33.63 7.40
N HIS A 105 -4.52 -33.24 7.77
CA HIS A 105 -3.33 -33.53 6.96
C HIS A 105 -3.03 -35.03 6.84
N GLU A 106 -3.27 -35.79 7.90
CA GLU A 106 -3.06 -37.24 7.89
C GLU A 106 -4.02 -37.93 6.92
N ALA A 107 -5.32 -37.64 7.03
CA ALA A 107 -6.32 -38.18 6.11
C ALA A 107 -6.05 -37.75 4.65
N LEU A 108 -5.70 -36.49 4.41
CA LEU A 108 -5.32 -36.00 3.09
C LEU A 108 -4.11 -36.73 2.51
N THR A 109 -3.14 -37.08 3.36
CA THR A 109 -1.94 -37.83 2.95
C THR A 109 -2.31 -39.23 2.50
N SER A 110 -3.11 -39.96 3.28
CA SER A 110 -3.59 -41.28 2.92
C SER A 110 -4.37 -41.27 1.61
N LEU A 111 -5.28 -40.30 1.45
CA LEU A 111 -6.10 -40.16 0.23
C LEU A 111 -5.25 -39.82 -1.01
N ILE A 112 -4.29 -38.91 -0.90
CA ILE A 112 -3.39 -38.57 -2.01
C ILE A 112 -2.56 -39.79 -2.40
N ASN A 113 -2.02 -40.53 -1.43
CA ASN A 113 -1.24 -41.75 -1.73
C ASN A 113 -2.09 -42.82 -2.41
N GLU A 114 -3.33 -43.02 -1.94
CA GLU A 114 -4.25 -43.95 -2.57
C GLU A 114 -4.53 -43.58 -4.03
N ILE A 115 -4.79 -42.29 -4.32
CA ILE A 115 -5.04 -41.82 -5.69
C ILE A 115 -3.79 -41.96 -6.59
N MET A 116 -2.59 -41.80 -6.05
CA MET A 116 -1.36 -41.93 -6.85
C MET A 116 -1.07 -43.38 -7.27
N ILE A 117 -1.51 -44.35 -6.46
CA ILE A 117 -1.43 -45.78 -6.78
C ILE A 117 -2.63 -46.23 -7.63
N HIS A 118 -3.80 -45.66 -7.35
CA HIS A 118 -5.09 -46.00 -7.98
C HIS A 118 -5.76 -44.74 -8.57
N PRO A 119 -5.28 -44.23 -9.73
CA PRO A 119 -5.83 -43.01 -10.33
C PRO A 119 -7.33 -43.09 -10.65
N GLU A 120 -7.85 -44.28 -10.89
CA GLU A 120 -9.26 -44.56 -11.13
C GLU A 120 -10.17 -44.22 -9.94
N LYS A 121 -9.60 -44.12 -8.73
CA LYS A 121 -10.33 -43.73 -7.51
C LYS A 121 -10.47 -42.22 -7.33
N LEU A 122 -9.89 -41.41 -8.22
CA LEU A 122 -9.99 -39.95 -8.14
C LEU A 122 -11.47 -39.50 -8.18
N PRO A 123 -11.97 -38.80 -7.14
CA PRO A 123 -13.35 -38.36 -7.15
C PRO A 123 -13.64 -37.37 -8.29
N LEU A 124 -14.64 -37.69 -9.11
CA LEU A 124 -15.01 -36.88 -10.27
C LEU A 124 -15.37 -35.42 -9.90
N PHE A 125 -15.88 -35.16 -8.69
CA PHE A 125 -16.20 -33.79 -8.27
C PHE A 125 -14.96 -32.89 -8.09
N LEU A 126 -13.74 -33.46 -8.04
CA LEU A 126 -12.50 -32.70 -7.94
C LEU A 126 -11.97 -32.19 -9.28
N THR A 127 -12.45 -32.72 -10.40
CA THR A 127 -12.00 -32.37 -11.75
C THR A 127 -12.71 -31.18 -12.41
N PRO A 128 -14.02 -30.88 -12.17
CA PRO A 128 -14.65 -29.70 -12.75
C PRO A 128 -14.17 -28.41 -12.08
N GLY A 129 -14.14 -27.32 -12.84
CA GLY A 129 -13.75 -26.00 -12.35
C GLY A 129 -14.66 -24.89 -12.83
N ASN A 130 -14.68 -23.77 -12.11
CA ASN A 130 -15.40 -22.57 -12.53
C ASN A 130 -14.52 -21.74 -13.46
N THR A 131 -14.93 -21.54 -14.72
CA THR A 131 -14.19 -20.75 -15.70
C THR A 131 -14.71 -19.32 -15.75
N TYR A 132 -13.81 -18.36 -15.54
CA TYR A 132 -14.10 -16.93 -15.69
C TYR A 132 -13.45 -16.40 -16.96
N LEU A 133 -14.22 -15.67 -17.77
CA LEU A 133 -13.72 -15.01 -18.97
C LEU A 133 -13.27 -13.59 -18.64
N ILE A 134 -11.97 -13.34 -18.72
CA ILE A 134 -11.37 -12.04 -18.40
C ILE A 134 -11.05 -11.28 -19.69
N LEU A 135 -11.68 -10.13 -19.90
CA LEU A 135 -11.43 -9.26 -21.04
C LEU A 135 -9.99 -8.72 -21.02
N LYS A 136 -9.26 -8.84 -22.14
CA LYS A 136 -7.88 -8.34 -22.28
C LYS A 136 -7.84 -6.87 -22.69
N ASP A 137 -8.59 -6.48 -23.72
CA ASP A 137 -8.68 -5.11 -24.23
C ASP A 137 -10.13 -4.60 -24.25
N PRO A 138 -10.50 -3.58 -23.46
CA PRO A 138 -11.85 -3.01 -23.47
C PRO A 138 -12.32 -2.52 -24.85
N ASN A 139 -11.43 -2.17 -25.76
CA ASN A 139 -11.78 -1.60 -27.07
C ASN A 139 -12.22 -2.64 -28.12
N ASN A 140 -12.11 -3.92 -27.81
CA ASN A 140 -12.47 -5.02 -28.72
C ASN A 140 -13.29 -6.09 -27.97
N SER A 141 -14.24 -5.63 -27.16
CA SER A 141 -15.02 -6.50 -26.27
C SER A 141 -15.92 -7.47 -27.00
N GLU A 142 -16.38 -7.17 -28.21
CA GLU A 142 -17.27 -8.06 -28.97
C GLU A 142 -16.55 -9.32 -29.48
N ASN A 143 -15.21 -9.34 -29.52
CA ASN A 143 -14.45 -10.49 -30.02
C ASN A 143 -14.22 -11.56 -28.92
N PRO A 144 -14.74 -12.81 -29.07
CA PRO A 144 -14.51 -13.89 -28.11
C PRO A 144 -13.03 -14.19 -27.81
N ALA A 145 -12.14 -14.06 -28.81
CA ALA A 145 -10.71 -14.30 -28.66
C ALA A 145 -10.02 -13.28 -27.72
N ASN A 146 -10.67 -12.14 -27.49
CA ASN A 146 -10.20 -11.09 -26.59
C ASN A 146 -10.48 -11.41 -25.10
N TYR A 147 -11.18 -12.50 -24.82
CA TYR A 147 -11.34 -13.01 -23.47
C TYR A 147 -10.23 -14.01 -23.14
N ARG A 148 -9.82 -14.08 -21.87
CA ARG A 148 -8.92 -15.09 -21.34
C ARG A 148 -9.72 -15.98 -20.39
N PRO A 149 -9.94 -17.27 -20.72
CA PRO A 149 -10.52 -18.19 -19.77
C PRO A 149 -9.53 -18.45 -18.63
N ILE A 150 -9.99 -18.31 -17.40
CA ILE A 150 -9.26 -18.72 -16.20
C ILE A 150 -10.15 -19.69 -15.42
N THR A 151 -9.77 -20.96 -15.41
CA THR A 151 -10.48 -22.01 -14.70
C THR A 151 -9.97 -22.16 -13.27
N CYS A 152 -10.86 -21.96 -12.30
CA CYS A 152 -10.62 -22.19 -10.89
C CYS A 152 -11.04 -23.63 -10.52
N LEU A 153 -10.04 -24.50 -10.32
CA LEU A 153 -10.24 -25.88 -9.87
C LEU A 153 -10.38 -25.99 -8.34
N PRO A 154 -10.97 -27.08 -7.81
CA PRO A 154 -10.97 -27.42 -6.39
C PRO A 154 -9.57 -27.37 -5.76
N ARG A 155 -9.48 -26.92 -4.50
CA ARG A 155 -8.16 -26.73 -3.86
C ARG A 155 -7.47 -28.05 -3.54
N LEU A 156 -8.24 -29.10 -3.28
CA LEU A 156 -7.71 -30.45 -3.07
C LEU A 156 -7.06 -31.01 -4.34
N TYR A 157 -7.67 -30.80 -5.51
CA TYR A 157 -7.06 -31.15 -6.80
C TYR A 157 -5.73 -30.41 -7.00
N LYS A 158 -5.72 -29.09 -6.70
CA LYS A 158 -4.50 -28.28 -6.79
C LYS A 158 -3.43 -28.71 -5.78
N LEU A 159 -3.80 -29.15 -4.57
CA LEU A 159 -2.86 -29.72 -3.60
C LEU A 159 -2.19 -30.98 -4.17
N MET A 160 -2.95 -31.93 -4.67
CA MET A 160 -2.42 -33.15 -5.31
C MET A 160 -1.48 -32.83 -6.48
N THR A 161 -1.87 -31.94 -7.39
CA THR A 161 -0.97 -31.53 -8.49
C THR A 161 0.28 -30.81 -7.99
N SER A 162 0.20 -30.12 -6.85
CA SER A 162 1.38 -29.48 -6.23
C SER A 162 2.35 -30.51 -5.65
N CYS A 163 1.84 -31.61 -5.08
CA CYS A 163 2.64 -32.75 -4.64
C CYS A 163 3.41 -33.38 -5.81
N ILE A 164 2.72 -33.68 -6.91
CA ILE A 164 3.33 -34.20 -8.14
C ILE A 164 4.38 -33.23 -8.67
N THR A 165 3.99 -31.96 -8.83
CA THR A 165 4.87 -30.90 -9.33
C THR A 165 6.13 -30.78 -8.48
N SER A 166 6.01 -30.85 -7.14
CA SER A 166 7.17 -30.72 -6.26
C SER A 166 8.24 -31.77 -6.55
N ARG A 167 7.84 -33.03 -6.70
CA ARG A 167 8.75 -34.13 -6.95
C ARG A 167 9.30 -34.15 -8.38
N LEU A 168 8.46 -33.81 -9.36
CA LEU A 168 8.93 -33.66 -10.75
C LEU A 168 9.99 -32.56 -10.87
N TYR A 169 9.81 -31.43 -10.17
CA TYR A 169 10.84 -30.38 -10.15
C TYR A 169 12.16 -30.89 -9.56
N GLU A 170 12.12 -31.60 -8.43
CA GLU A 170 13.33 -32.14 -7.80
C GLU A 170 14.05 -33.13 -8.72
N TYR A 171 13.31 -34.01 -9.38
CA TYR A 171 13.86 -34.94 -10.36
C TYR A 171 14.50 -34.21 -11.55
N CYS A 172 13.82 -33.21 -12.11
CA CYS A 172 14.37 -32.40 -13.21
C CYS A 172 15.63 -31.62 -12.81
N GLU A 173 15.70 -31.12 -11.56
CA GLU A 173 16.87 -30.42 -11.03
C GLU A 173 18.06 -31.39 -10.81
N GLN A 174 17.83 -32.57 -10.23
CA GLN A 174 18.87 -33.57 -9.99
C GLN A 174 19.52 -34.09 -11.28
N ASN A 175 18.73 -34.22 -12.35
CA ASN A 175 19.20 -34.74 -13.63
C ASN A 175 19.53 -33.62 -14.65
N ASN A 176 19.47 -32.35 -14.25
CA ASN A 176 19.72 -31.19 -15.13
C ASN A 176 18.89 -31.19 -16.45
N ILE A 177 17.64 -31.67 -16.39
CA ILE A 177 16.78 -31.81 -17.58
C ILE A 177 16.35 -30.46 -18.14
N ILE A 178 16.15 -29.46 -17.28
CA ILE A 178 15.66 -28.15 -17.69
C ILE A 178 16.83 -27.28 -18.15
N ALA A 179 16.78 -26.83 -19.41
CA ALA A 179 17.77 -25.93 -19.98
C ALA A 179 17.99 -24.67 -19.12
N THR A 180 19.24 -24.24 -18.98
CA THR A 180 19.62 -23.08 -18.16
C THR A 180 18.96 -21.78 -18.63
N GLN A 181 18.64 -21.67 -19.92
CA GLN A 181 17.98 -20.54 -20.55
C GLN A 181 16.47 -20.48 -20.25
N GLN A 182 15.85 -21.56 -19.76
CA GLN A 182 14.44 -21.56 -19.37
C GLN A 182 14.27 -20.77 -18.07
N LYS A 183 13.62 -19.60 -18.14
CA LYS A 183 13.28 -18.77 -16.96
C LYS A 183 11.79 -18.67 -16.70
N GLY A 184 10.97 -19.18 -17.62
CA GLY A 184 9.52 -19.23 -17.47
C GLY A 184 9.14 -20.24 -16.39
N CYS A 185 8.39 -19.79 -15.38
CA CYS A 185 7.85 -20.66 -14.32
C CYS A 185 8.90 -21.45 -13.52
N MET A 186 10.16 -21.01 -13.48
CA MET A 186 11.21 -21.69 -12.72
C MET A 186 11.23 -21.27 -11.25
N LYS A 187 11.44 -22.25 -10.35
CA LYS A 187 11.69 -21.98 -8.93
C LYS A 187 13.02 -21.24 -8.79
N ASN A 188 13.11 -20.36 -7.79
CA ASN A 188 14.32 -19.59 -7.46
C ASN A 188 14.89 -18.69 -8.58
N SER A 189 14.21 -18.59 -9.74
CA SER A 189 14.51 -17.65 -10.81
C SER A 189 13.81 -16.31 -10.57
N MET A 190 14.45 -15.22 -11.03
CA MET A 190 13.81 -13.91 -11.09
C MET A 190 12.91 -13.75 -12.33
N GLY A 191 12.68 -14.85 -13.05
CA GLY A 191 11.69 -15.02 -14.11
C GLY A 191 11.91 -14.04 -15.27
N CYS A 192 10.86 -13.31 -15.64
CA CYS A 192 10.94 -12.38 -16.76
C CYS A 192 12.00 -11.28 -16.57
N LYS A 193 12.30 -10.86 -15.32
CA LYS A 193 13.30 -9.81 -15.09
C LYS A 193 14.71 -10.28 -15.44
N GLU A 194 15.09 -11.44 -14.90
CA GLU A 194 16.36 -12.09 -15.23
C GLU A 194 16.47 -12.29 -16.74
N GLN A 195 15.39 -12.78 -17.34
CA GLN A 195 15.38 -13.03 -18.77
C GLN A 195 15.58 -11.78 -19.63
N ILE A 196 14.95 -10.67 -19.26
CA ILE A 196 15.13 -9.41 -19.97
C ILE A 196 16.54 -8.87 -19.80
N VAL A 197 17.15 -9.03 -18.62
CA VAL A 197 18.54 -8.60 -18.38
C VAL A 197 19.50 -9.42 -19.24
N ILE A 198 19.33 -10.75 -19.27
CA ILE A 198 20.07 -11.65 -20.13
C ILE A 198 19.90 -11.23 -21.61
N ASP A 199 18.66 -11.07 -22.08
CA ASP A 199 18.35 -10.60 -23.45
C ASP A 199 18.97 -9.22 -23.75
N ALA A 200 19.02 -8.31 -22.78
CA ALA A 200 19.62 -6.99 -22.98
C ALA A 200 21.14 -7.02 -23.18
N ILE A 201 21.82 -8.05 -22.66
CA ILE A 201 23.28 -8.20 -22.71
C ILE A 201 23.70 -9.07 -23.89
N ILE A 202 23.06 -10.23 -24.05
CA ILE A 202 23.46 -11.25 -25.04
C ILE A 202 22.44 -11.47 -26.18
N TYR A 203 21.29 -10.78 -26.17
CA TYR A 203 20.24 -10.86 -27.22
C TYR A 203 19.62 -12.27 -27.41
N ASP A 204 19.70 -13.12 -26.39
CA ASP A 204 19.81 -14.59 -26.54
C ASP A 204 18.49 -15.40 -26.50
N LEU A 205 17.31 -14.75 -26.44
CA LEU A 205 16.03 -15.48 -26.52
C LEU A 205 15.20 -15.23 -27.78
N LYS A 206 15.79 -14.52 -28.73
CA LYS A 206 15.26 -14.42 -30.08
C LYS A 206 16.04 -15.39 -30.94
N LEU A 207 15.41 -15.96 -31.95
CA LEU A 207 16.16 -16.64 -33.00
C LEU A 207 17.05 -15.60 -33.67
N MET A 208 18.37 -15.79 -33.55
CA MET A 208 19.38 -14.89 -34.10
C MET A 208 20.30 -15.66 -35.04
N GLY A 209 20.21 -15.35 -36.33
CA GLY A 209 21.20 -15.78 -37.31
C GLY A 209 22.18 -14.63 -37.60
N ALA A 210 23.48 -14.93 -37.70
CA ALA A 210 24.46 -13.94 -38.17
C ALA A 210 24.27 -13.62 -39.66
N THR A 211 23.61 -14.53 -40.39
CA THR A 211 23.20 -14.38 -41.79
C THR A 211 21.72 -14.71 -41.93
N LYS A 212 21.09 -14.24 -43.02
CA LYS A 212 19.72 -14.60 -43.37
C LYS A 212 19.56 -16.12 -43.39
N ASN A 213 20.39 -16.84 -44.16
CA ASN A 213 20.37 -18.30 -44.30
C ASN A 213 20.42 -19.05 -42.95
N GLN A 214 21.28 -18.64 -42.02
CA GLN A 214 21.31 -19.24 -40.68
C GLN A 214 20.00 -19.05 -39.92
N LEU A 215 19.38 -17.88 -40.01
CA LEU A 215 18.08 -17.65 -39.39
C LEU A 215 16.99 -18.50 -40.03
N GLU A 216 17.02 -18.71 -41.36
CA GLU A 216 16.07 -19.58 -42.07
C GLU A 216 16.20 -21.04 -41.61
N GLN A 217 17.43 -21.53 -41.48
CA GLN A 217 17.71 -22.88 -40.97
C GLN A 217 17.19 -23.06 -39.53
N MET A 218 17.44 -22.08 -38.66
CA MET A 218 16.93 -22.13 -37.29
C MET A 218 15.40 -22.08 -37.24
N LEU A 219 14.77 -21.22 -38.04
CA LEU A 219 13.31 -21.14 -38.14
C LEU A 219 12.71 -22.45 -38.62
N LYS A 220 13.35 -23.12 -39.59
CA LYS A 220 12.94 -24.44 -40.07
C LYS A 220 12.93 -25.49 -38.96
N ILE A 221 13.97 -25.53 -38.14
CA ILE A 221 14.04 -26.45 -36.99
C ILE A 221 12.88 -26.18 -36.01
N VAL A 222 12.58 -24.90 -35.74
CA VAL A 222 11.48 -24.54 -34.83
C VAL A 222 10.12 -24.84 -35.45
N GLU A 223 9.96 -24.68 -36.77
CA GLU A 223 8.74 -25.05 -37.51
C GLU A 223 8.50 -26.56 -37.44
N GLU A 224 9.50 -27.37 -37.78
CA GLU A 224 9.45 -28.84 -37.70
C GLU A 224 9.11 -29.33 -36.29
N PHE A 225 9.81 -28.81 -35.28
CA PHE A 225 9.52 -29.14 -33.88
C PHE A 225 8.10 -28.72 -33.46
N SER A 226 7.64 -27.54 -33.89
CA SER A 226 6.31 -27.03 -33.55
C SER A 226 5.20 -27.88 -34.17
N GLU A 227 5.38 -28.30 -35.43
CA GLU A 227 4.47 -29.21 -36.12
C GLU A 227 4.40 -30.57 -35.42
N ASP A 228 5.55 -31.12 -35.02
CA ASP A 228 5.63 -32.39 -34.31
C ASP A 228 4.85 -32.38 -32.98
N ILE A 229 4.94 -31.29 -32.22
CA ILE A 229 4.22 -31.13 -30.95
C ILE A 229 2.81 -30.55 -31.10
N GLY A 230 2.31 -30.39 -32.34
CA GLY A 230 0.95 -29.90 -32.61
C GLY A 230 0.72 -28.44 -32.21
N MET A 231 1.76 -27.61 -32.23
CA MET A 231 1.70 -26.17 -31.95
C MET A 231 1.84 -25.33 -33.22
N SER A 232 1.16 -24.19 -33.27
CA SER A 232 1.23 -23.25 -34.40
C SER A 232 1.76 -21.88 -34.00
N PHE A 233 2.40 -21.20 -34.95
CA PHE A 233 2.88 -19.84 -34.73
C PHE A 233 1.72 -18.85 -34.69
N GLY A 234 1.71 -17.98 -33.68
CA GLY A 234 0.85 -16.80 -33.68
C GLY A 234 1.41 -15.72 -34.61
N MET A 235 1.25 -15.86 -35.93
CA MET A 235 1.88 -15.00 -36.94
C MET A 235 1.64 -13.50 -36.75
N ASN A 236 0.48 -13.13 -36.20
CA ASN A 236 0.19 -11.75 -35.83
C ASN A 236 1.14 -11.17 -34.76
N LYS A 237 1.76 -12.02 -33.94
CA LYS A 237 2.73 -11.69 -32.88
C LYS A 237 4.18 -11.90 -33.30
N CYS A 238 4.47 -12.65 -34.36
CA CYS A 238 5.82 -12.87 -34.86
C CYS A 238 6.33 -11.66 -35.67
N ARG A 239 7.57 -11.22 -35.46
CA ARG A 239 8.20 -10.13 -36.22
C ARG A 239 9.68 -10.42 -36.45
N ILE A 240 10.22 -9.94 -37.58
CA ILE A 240 11.64 -10.05 -37.90
C ILE A 240 12.30 -8.67 -37.89
N LEU A 241 13.50 -8.61 -37.32
CA LEU A 241 14.36 -7.44 -37.33
C LEU A 241 15.63 -7.77 -38.12
N ASN A 242 15.67 -7.39 -39.40
CA ASN A 242 16.84 -7.59 -40.26
C ASN A 242 17.70 -6.32 -40.32
N ILE A 243 18.99 -6.40 -40.00
CA ILE A 243 19.92 -5.27 -40.02
C ILE A 243 21.11 -5.58 -40.93
N VAL A 244 21.20 -4.91 -42.07
CA VAL A 244 22.27 -5.08 -43.05
C VAL A 244 23.12 -3.81 -43.09
N ARG A 245 24.42 -3.93 -42.77
CA ARG A 245 25.38 -2.80 -42.72
C ARG A 245 24.87 -1.62 -41.87
N GLY A 246 24.20 -1.93 -40.76
CA GLY A 246 23.66 -0.94 -39.83
C GLY A 246 22.33 -0.29 -40.24
N LYS A 247 21.74 -0.67 -41.38
CA LYS A 247 20.41 -0.21 -41.83
C LYS A 247 19.38 -1.33 -41.68
N LEU A 248 18.15 -0.95 -41.35
CA LEU A 248 17.02 -1.88 -41.30
C LEU A 248 16.70 -2.35 -42.73
N ALA A 249 16.63 -3.66 -42.94
CA ALA A 249 16.09 -4.25 -44.15
C ALA A 249 14.64 -4.70 -43.91
N HIS A 250 13.82 -4.65 -44.94
CA HIS A 250 12.37 -4.87 -44.87
C HIS A 250 11.93 -6.19 -45.49
N ASP A 251 12.86 -7.12 -45.66
CA ASP A 251 12.56 -8.43 -46.23
C ASP A 251 11.67 -9.23 -45.28
N GLU A 252 10.51 -9.65 -45.77
CA GLU A 252 9.66 -10.62 -45.08
C GLU A 252 10.26 -12.02 -45.20
N PHE A 253 9.84 -12.91 -44.31
CA PHE A 253 10.26 -14.31 -44.33
C PHE A 253 9.05 -15.20 -44.48
N GLU A 254 9.05 -16.03 -45.52
CA GLU A 254 8.01 -17.03 -45.78
C GLU A 254 8.39 -18.35 -45.10
N LEU A 255 7.45 -18.90 -44.32
CA LEU A 255 7.52 -20.23 -43.73
C LEU A 255 7.22 -21.30 -44.80
N HIS A 256 7.55 -22.57 -44.51
CA HIS A 256 7.33 -23.66 -45.47
C HIS A 256 5.84 -23.88 -45.73
N ASN A 257 4.99 -23.55 -44.76
CA ASN A 257 3.54 -23.56 -44.88
C ASN A 257 2.94 -22.39 -45.70
N GLY A 258 3.77 -21.47 -46.22
CA GLY A 258 3.37 -20.32 -47.03
C GLY A 258 2.96 -19.06 -46.25
N GLU A 259 3.01 -19.07 -44.92
CA GLU A 259 2.74 -17.89 -44.10
C GLU A 259 3.98 -16.97 -43.99
N ALA A 260 3.77 -15.66 -44.00
CA ALA A 260 4.87 -14.68 -43.94
C ALA A 260 5.02 -13.99 -42.57
N ILE A 261 6.23 -14.03 -41.99
CA ILE A 261 6.60 -13.23 -40.82
C ILE A 261 6.99 -11.83 -41.29
N LYS A 262 6.22 -10.83 -40.82
CA LYS A 262 6.41 -9.43 -41.20
C LYS A 262 7.69 -8.84 -40.61
N ALA A 263 8.42 -8.11 -41.44
CA ALA A 263 9.56 -7.29 -41.00
C ALA A 263 9.10 -6.08 -40.18
N MET A 264 9.90 -5.68 -39.19
CA MET A 264 9.71 -4.42 -38.49
C MET A 264 10.02 -3.23 -39.41
N LYS A 265 9.24 -2.15 -39.31
CA LYS A 265 9.48 -0.89 -40.01
C LYS A 265 10.30 0.08 -39.16
N ASN A 266 10.81 1.13 -39.80
CA ASN A 266 11.53 2.17 -39.08
C ASN A 266 10.59 2.90 -38.11
N GLY A 267 10.95 2.94 -36.82
CA GLY A 267 10.11 3.48 -35.74
C GLY A 267 9.17 2.46 -35.08
N ASP A 268 9.07 1.23 -35.60
CA ASP A 268 8.31 0.17 -34.94
C ASP A 268 9.00 -0.29 -33.66
N THR A 269 8.21 -0.73 -32.69
CA THR A 269 8.70 -1.37 -31.47
C THR A 269 8.06 -2.74 -31.29
N TYR A 270 8.85 -3.71 -30.87
CA TYR A 270 8.42 -5.03 -30.48
C TYR A 270 8.30 -5.10 -28.96
N LYS A 271 7.17 -5.62 -28.45
CA LYS A 271 6.93 -5.74 -27.02
C LYS A 271 7.32 -7.13 -26.54
N TYR A 272 8.50 -7.25 -25.94
CA TYR A 272 8.99 -8.50 -25.37
C TYR A 272 8.90 -8.47 -23.84
N LEU A 273 8.18 -9.43 -23.25
CA LEU A 273 7.95 -9.52 -21.79
C LEU A 273 7.51 -8.20 -21.13
N GLY A 274 6.76 -7.37 -21.87
CA GLY A 274 6.28 -6.07 -21.39
C GLY A 274 7.23 -4.90 -21.63
N ILE A 275 8.44 -5.13 -22.14
CA ILE A 275 9.42 -4.10 -22.49
C ILE A 275 9.39 -3.85 -24.01
N LYS A 276 9.28 -2.58 -24.40
CA LYS A 276 9.38 -2.15 -25.80
C LYS A 276 10.84 -2.15 -26.24
N GLN A 277 11.11 -2.83 -27.34
CA GLN A 277 12.43 -2.99 -27.92
C GLN A 277 12.38 -2.76 -29.43
N ALA A 278 13.40 -2.12 -29.99
CA ALA A 278 13.67 -2.13 -31.42
C ALA A 278 15.04 -2.82 -31.62
N ARG A 279 16.08 -2.06 -31.99
CA ARG A 279 17.47 -2.55 -31.93
C ARG A 279 17.96 -2.75 -30.50
N LYS A 280 17.51 -1.90 -29.58
CA LYS A 280 17.79 -1.94 -28.14
C LYS A 280 16.49 -1.66 -27.38
N ILE A 281 16.54 -1.70 -26.05
CA ILE A 281 15.43 -1.29 -25.20
C ILE A 281 15.09 0.19 -25.44
N GLU A 282 13.83 0.47 -25.74
CA GLU A 282 13.33 1.83 -25.97
C GLU A 282 13.03 2.52 -24.65
N HIS A 283 14.09 2.96 -23.96
CA HIS A 283 13.99 3.52 -22.61
C HIS A 283 13.02 4.70 -22.50
N ARG A 284 12.98 5.59 -23.50
CA ARG A 284 12.10 6.78 -23.48
C ARG A 284 10.63 6.40 -23.61
N ALA A 285 10.29 5.59 -24.62
CA ALA A 285 8.93 5.10 -24.82
C ALA A 285 8.42 4.31 -23.60
N MET A 286 9.27 3.50 -22.98
CA MET A 286 8.94 2.79 -21.75
C MET A 286 8.62 3.74 -20.59
N LYS A 287 9.39 4.81 -20.40
CA LYS A 287 9.13 5.81 -19.34
C LYS A 287 7.82 6.57 -19.61
N ASP A 288 7.57 6.94 -20.86
CA ASP A 288 6.34 7.66 -21.24
C ASP A 288 5.10 6.80 -20.95
N ASP A 289 5.10 5.52 -21.35
CA ASP A 289 4.03 4.57 -21.03
C ASP A 289 3.84 4.41 -19.51
N LEU A 290 4.92 4.15 -18.78
CA LEU A 290 4.87 3.90 -17.33
C LEU A 290 4.36 5.12 -16.56
N THR A 291 4.79 6.32 -16.95
CA THR A 291 4.37 7.56 -16.31
C THR A 291 2.94 7.93 -16.67
N ALA A 292 2.48 7.66 -17.89
CA ALA A 292 1.11 7.90 -18.35
C ALA A 292 0.10 6.98 -17.66
N PHE A 293 0.40 5.68 -17.59
CA PHE A 293 -0.57 4.67 -17.14
C PHE A 293 -0.78 4.67 -15.62
N ASN A 294 0.26 4.96 -14.83
CA ASN A 294 0.30 4.52 -13.44
C ASN A 294 1.13 5.44 -12.54
N SER A 295 0.78 6.72 -12.47
CA SER A 295 1.46 7.67 -11.58
C SER A 295 1.41 7.29 -10.09
N TYR A 296 0.62 6.28 -9.71
CA TYR A 296 0.46 5.76 -8.33
C TYR A 296 0.82 4.27 -8.16
N ALA A 297 1.14 3.52 -9.22
CA ALA A 297 1.40 2.08 -9.09
C ALA A 297 2.91 1.78 -9.05
N CYS A 298 3.52 2.00 -7.87
CA CYS A 298 4.93 1.71 -7.60
C CYS A 298 5.33 0.25 -7.92
N SER A 299 4.38 -0.69 -7.94
CA SER A 299 4.62 -2.08 -8.32
C SER A 299 4.99 -2.25 -9.80
N VAL A 300 4.36 -1.47 -10.70
CA VAL A 300 4.65 -1.51 -12.15
C VAL A 300 5.99 -0.85 -12.44
N LEU A 301 6.29 0.27 -11.78
CA LEU A 301 7.59 0.92 -11.85
C LEU A 301 8.71 0.00 -11.35
N GLY A 302 8.46 -0.72 -10.25
CA GLY A 302 9.37 -1.71 -9.70
C GLY A 302 9.79 -2.79 -10.70
N TYR A 303 8.94 -3.16 -11.65
CA TYR A 303 9.30 -4.11 -12.71
C TYR A 303 10.39 -3.53 -13.65
N SER A 304 10.32 -2.24 -13.94
CA SER A 304 11.29 -1.57 -14.83
C SER A 304 12.65 -1.29 -14.20
N PHE A 305 12.73 -1.29 -12.86
CA PHE A 305 13.98 -1.00 -12.13
C PHE A 305 14.99 -2.13 -12.30
N GLY A 306 16.22 -1.76 -12.68
CA GLY A 306 17.28 -2.68 -13.11
C GLY A 306 17.28 -3.00 -14.61
N ILE A 307 16.22 -2.64 -15.34
CA ILE A 307 16.09 -2.92 -16.79
C ILE A 307 16.14 -1.62 -17.59
N VAL A 308 15.33 -0.63 -17.19
CA VAL A 308 15.26 0.68 -17.83
C VAL A 308 16.20 1.65 -17.11
N LYS A 309 16.97 2.43 -17.89
CA LYS A 309 17.87 3.46 -17.34
C LYS A 309 17.06 4.65 -16.81
N TRP A 310 16.89 4.74 -15.50
CA TRP A 310 16.26 5.88 -14.83
C TRP A 310 17.30 6.91 -14.41
N SER A 311 17.21 8.13 -14.94
CA SER A 311 18.07 9.23 -14.51
C SER A 311 17.53 9.90 -13.25
N LYS A 312 18.38 10.64 -12.52
CA LYS A 312 17.94 11.45 -11.37
C LYS A 312 16.81 12.41 -11.76
N THR A 313 16.88 13.00 -12.94
CA THR A 313 15.84 13.90 -13.48
C THR A 313 14.50 13.18 -13.68
N ASP A 314 14.52 11.95 -14.20
CA ASP A 314 13.29 11.14 -14.38
C ASP A 314 12.61 10.86 -13.03
N LEU A 315 13.40 10.48 -12.03
CA LEU A 315 12.90 10.17 -10.69
C LEU A 315 12.30 11.42 -10.02
N VAL A 316 12.99 12.56 -10.10
CA VAL A 316 12.49 13.84 -9.56
C VAL A 316 11.18 14.25 -10.25
N ASN A 317 11.06 14.07 -11.57
CA ASN A 317 9.84 14.37 -12.30
C ASN A 317 8.68 13.45 -11.90
N LEU A 318 8.96 12.16 -11.68
CA LEU A 318 7.97 11.19 -11.23
C LEU A 318 7.47 11.51 -9.81
N GLU A 319 8.38 11.83 -8.88
CA GLU A 319 8.01 12.27 -7.54
C GLU A 319 7.20 13.58 -7.57
N ARG A 320 7.56 14.52 -8.45
CA ARG A 320 6.77 15.76 -8.66
C ARG A 320 5.36 15.44 -9.14
N LYS A 321 5.19 14.47 -10.06
CA LYS A 321 3.88 14.03 -10.56
C LYS A 321 3.03 13.42 -9.45
N ILE A 322 3.63 12.57 -8.59
CA ILE A 322 2.97 12.01 -7.40
C ILE A 322 2.48 13.14 -6.48
N ARG A 323 3.36 14.07 -6.12
CA ARG A 323 2.99 15.20 -5.24
C ARG A 323 1.91 16.09 -5.85
N THR A 324 1.97 16.35 -7.15
CA THR A 324 0.97 17.15 -7.87
C THR A 324 -0.41 16.51 -7.77
N THR A 325 -0.51 15.20 -7.86
CA THR A 325 -1.82 14.55 -7.80
C THR A 325 -2.31 14.32 -6.38
N LEU A 326 -1.40 14.09 -5.42
CA LEU A 326 -1.78 14.18 -4.01
C LEU A 326 -2.35 15.57 -3.70
N THR A 327 -1.79 16.63 -4.30
CA THR A 327 -2.31 17.99 -4.19
C THR A 327 -3.69 18.13 -4.84
N LYS A 328 -3.87 17.68 -6.08
CA LYS A 328 -5.17 17.70 -6.77
C LYS A 328 -6.26 16.93 -5.99
N ALA A 329 -5.87 15.81 -5.36
CA ALA A 329 -6.75 15.02 -4.52
C ALA A 329 -6.93 15.59 -3.08
N GLN A 330 -6.33 16.74 -2.76
CA GLN A 330 -6.35 17.37 -1.42
C GLN A 330 -5.71 16.53 -0.31
N LYS A 331 -4.88 15.53 -0.64
CA LYS A 331 -4.24 14.59 0.28
C LYS A 331 -2.88 15.05 0.78
N HIS A 332 -2.29 16.06 0.16
CA HIS A 332 -1.03 16.69 0.58
C HIS A 332 -1.01 18.15 0.10
N HIS A 333 -0.55 19.07 0.94
CA HIS A 333 -0.50 20.48 0.58
C HIS A 333 0.73 20.79 -0.30
N PRO A 334 0.63 21.63 -1.34
CA PRO A 334 1.74 21.85 -2.29
C PRO A 334 2.97 22.52 -1.66
N LYS A 335 2.77 23.22 -0.54
CA LYS A 335 3.85 23.86 0.24
C LYS A 335 4.31 23.04 1.44
N SER A 336 3.70 21.87 1.71
CA SER A 336 4.14 20.99 2.80
C SER A 336 5.53 20.41 2.54
N SER A 337 6.16 19.86 3.60
CA SER A 337 7.52 19.33 3.49
C SER A 337 7.54 18.09 2.60
N VAL A 338 8.41 18.09 1.59
CA VAL A 338 8.52 17.02 0.59
C VAL A 338 8.97 15.69 1.22
N GLU A 339 9.84 15.75 2.21
CA GLU A 339 10.41 14.59 2.92
C GLU A 339 9.32 13.76 3.61
N ARG A 340 8.29 14.46 4.13
CA ARG A 340 7.14 13.83 4.78
C ARG A 340 6.28 13.00 3.82
N VAL A 341 6.45 13.11 2.50
CA VAL A 341 5.72 12.28 1.52
C VAL A 341 6.16 10.81 1.64
N THR A 342 7.46 10.56 1.78
CA THR A 342 8.03 9.20 1.81
C THR A 342 8.40 8.72 3.21
N LEU A 343 8.60 9.63 4.18
CA LEU A 343 8.90 9.24 5.55
C LEU A 343 7.84 8.28 6.12
N PRO A 344 8.23 7.30 6.95
CA PRO A 344 7.30 6.39 7.61
C PRO A 344 6.21 7.11 8.39
N ARG A 345 5.01 6.51 8.45
CA ARG A 345 3.87 7.08 9.20
C ARG A 345 4.13 7.16 10.70
N SER A 346 4.90 6.23 11.25
CA SER A 346 5.38 6.25 12.65
C SER A 346 6.32 7.42 12.94
N GLN A 347 6.93 8.00 11.91
CA GLN A 347 7.90 9.09 11.96
C GLN A 347 7.27 10.41 11.46
N GLY A 348 5.94 10.53 11.41
CA GLY A 348 5.27 11.77 11.04
C GLY A 348 5.13 12.00 9.52
N GLY A 349 5.47 11.02 8.69
CA GLY A 349 5.27 11.07 7.23
C GLY A 349 3.96 10.43 6.74
N ARG A 350 3.75 10.44 5.42
CA ARG A 350 2.61 9.80 4.73
C ARG A 350 2.83 8.30 4.50
N GLY A 351 4.09 7.86 4.49
CA GLY A 351 4.49 6.47 4.23
C GLY A 351 4.28 6.02 2.79
N LEU A 352 4.37 6.92 1.81
CA LEU A 352 4.40 6.51 0.41
C LEU A 352 5.74 5.88 0.07
N VAL A 353 5.73 5.00 -0.92
CA VAL A 353 6.95 4.33 -1.40
C VAL A 353 7.94 5.37 -1.90
N ASP A 354 9.15 5.29 -1.38
CA ASP A 354 10.28 6.04 -1.88
C ASP A 354 10.80 5.36 -3.14
N ILE A 355 10.60 6.01 -4.28
CA ILE A 355 10.93 5.45 -5.58
C ILE A 355 12.45 5.32 -5.75
N CYS A 356 13.22 6.28 -5.25
CA CYS A 356 14.67 6.24 -5.33
C CYS A 356 15.20 5.06 -4.51
N LYS A 357 14.71 4.90 -3.27
CA LYS A 357 15.05 3.74 -2.44
C LYS A 357 14.62 2.42 -3.07
N GLN A 358 13.43 2.38 -3.68
CA GLN A 358 12.94 1.17 -4.35
C GLN A 358 13.80 0.82 -5.57
N LEU A 359 14.22 1.80 -6.37
CA LEU A 359 15.15 1.60 -7.49
C LEU A 359 16.46 0.98 -7.00
N ASP A 360 17.10 1.61 -6.02
CA ASP A 360 18.38 1.17 -5.47
C ASP A 360 18.26 -0.24 -4.90
N GLN A 361 17.21 -0.53 -4.12
CA GLN A 361 16.98 -1.87 -3.57
C GLN A 361 16.78 -2.92 -4.68
N GLN A 362 16.03 -2.60 -5.74
CA GLN A 362 15.80 -3.54 -6.85
C GLN A 362 17.10 -3.82 -7.63
N ILE A 363 17.92 -2.79 -7.87
CA ILE A 363 19.23 -2.95 -8.51
C ILE A 363 20.13 -3.83 -7.64
N THR A 364 20.24 -3.51 -6.35
CA THR A 364 21.07 -4.29 -5.40
C THR A 364 20.62 -5.76 -5.33
N ASN A 365 19.31 -6.02 -5.25
CA ASN A 365 18.78 -7.37 -5.18
C ASN A 365 19.05 -8.16 -6.48
N LEU A 366 18.86 -7.53 -7.65
CA LEU A 366 19.15 -8.15 -8.94
C LEU A 366 20.64 -8.45 -9.09
N ARG A 367 21.52 -7.52 -8.73
CA ARG A 367 22.97 -7.73 -8.75
C ARG A 367 23.39 -8.90 -7.86
N ALA A 368 22.92 -8.90 -6.61
CA ALA A 368 23.21 -9.98 -5.66
C ALA A 368 22.74 -11.34 -6.21
N TYR A 369 21.57 -11.38 -6.85
CA TYR A 369 21.07 -12.57 -7.54
C TYR A 369 22.03 -13.02 -8.64
N PHE A 370 22.34 -12.16 -9.62
CA PHE A 370 23.23 -12.51 -10.74
C PHE A 370 24.63 -12.97 -10.29
N HIS A 371 25.22 -12.30 -9.30
CA HIS A 371 26.51 -12.71 -8.74
C HIS A 371 26.45 -14.06 -8.01
N ARG A 372 25.35 -14.34 -7.30
CA ARG A 372 25.15 -15.63 -6.64
C ARG A 372 25.00 -16.75 -7.67
N GLU A 373 24.15 -16.56 -8.69
CA GLU A 373 23.96 -17.55 -9.75
C GLU A 373 25.23 -17.75 -10.59
N ALA A 374 26.07 -16.71 -10.72
CA ALA A 374 27.38 -16.82 -11.37
C ALA A 374 28.37 -17.71 -10.60
N LEU A 375 28.09 -18.18 -9.39
CA LEU A 375 28.95 -19.17 -8.73
C LEU A 375 28.81 -20.54 -9.41
N THR A 376 27.59 -20.89 -9.83
CA THR A 376 27.23 -22.24 -10.34
C THR A 376 26.99 -22.24 -11.84
N SER A 377 26.42 -21.19 -12.41
CA SER A 377 25.99 -21.14 -13.82
C SER A 377 27.00 -20.43 -14.72
N THR A 378 27.51 -21.12 -15.74
CA THR A 378 28.41 -20.54 -16.76
C THR A 378 27.76 -19.38 -17.51
N LEU A 379 26.46 -19.48 -17.82
CA LEU A 379 25.70 -18.39 -18.43
C LEU A 379 25.79 -17.11 -17.58
N HIS A 380 25.50 -17.21 -16.28
CA HIS A 380 25.55 -16.05 -15.39
C HIS A 380 26.96 -15.50 -15.20
N LYS A 381 28.01 -16.35 -15.23
CA LYS A 381 29.41 -15.88 -15.24
C LYS A 381 29.68 -14.99 -16.45
N VAL A 382 29.29 -15.41 -17.64
CA VAL A 382 29.47 -14.64 -18.87
C VAL A 382 28.66 -13.34 -18.82
N ILE A 383 27.40 -13.41 -18.37
CA ILE A 383 26.53 -12.24 -18.21
C ILE A 383 27.15 -11.20 -17.28
N CYS A 384 27.62 -11.61 -16.11
CA CYS A 384 28.25 -10.72 -15.15
C CYS A 384 29.53 -10.08 -15.70
N ALA A 385 30.33 -10.81 -16.47
CA ALA A 385 31.54 -10.28 -17.08
C ALA A 385 31.26 -9.32 -18.25
N ALA A 386 30.20 -9.57 -19.02
CA ALA A 386 29.87 -8.82 -20.23
C ALA A 386 29.04 -7.55 -19.99
N ASP A 387 28.36 -7.42 -18.85
CA ASP A 387 27.47 -6.29 -18.60
C ASP A 387 28.22 -5.00 -18.24
N ASP A 388 28.39 -4.12 -19.24
CA ASP A 388 28.92 -2.77 -19.09
C ASP A 388 27.88 -1.66 -19.37
N SER A 389 26.66 -2.04 -19.73
CA SER A 389 25.73 -1.13 -20.38
C SER A 389 24.31 -1.16 -19.83
N THR A 390 23.91 -2.18 -19.07
CA THR A 390 22.61 -2.16 -18.38
C THR A 390 22.66 -1.27 -17.13
N PRO A 391 21.50 -0.93 -16.52
CA PRO A 391 21.50 -0.25 -15.23
C PRO A 391 22.14 -1.05 -14.09
N LEU A 392 22.37 -2.35 -14.27
CA LEU A 392 22.92 -3.22 -13.25
C LEU A 392 24.44 -3.17 -13.18
N LEU A 393 25.15 -2.84 -14.27
CA LEU A 393 26.62 -2.79 -14.37
C LEU A 393 27.30 -3.97 -13.65
N LEU A 394 26.89 -5.21 -13.96
CA LEU A 394 27.31 -6.41 -13.23
C LEU A 394 28.83 -6.65 -13.28
N ASN A 395 29.55 -6.06 -14.24
CA ASN A 395 31.01 -6.16 -14.29
C ASN A 395 31.73 -5.34 -13.19
N GLN A 396 31.02 -4.42 -12.52
CA GLN A 396 31.54 -3.65 -11.39
C GLN A 396 31.17 -4.32 -10.07
N HIS A 397 32.07 -4.29 -9.08
CA HIS A 397 31.78 -4.83 -7.74
C HIS A 397 30.88 -3.92 -6.91
N GLU A 398 31.00 -2.60 -7.07
CA GLU A 398 30.23 -1.63 -6.29
C GLU A 398 29.45 -0.67 -7.21
N ILE A 399 28.27 -0.26 -6.76
CA ILE A 399 27.47 0.80 -7.36
C ILE A 399 27.10 1.80 -6.28
N GLN A 400 27.20 3.09 -6.62
CA GLN A 400 26.71 4.14 -5.74
C GLN A 400 25.18 4.14 -5.72
N THR A 401 24.62 3.96 -4.52
CA THR A 401 23.22 4.25 -4.25
C THR A 401 23.03 5.77 -4.15
N HIS A 402 21.87 6.25 -4.59
CA HIS A 402 21.59 7.69 -4.65
C HIS A 402 20.37 8.11 -3.82
N HIS A 403 19.66 7.16 -3.21
CA HIS A 403 18.53 7.48 -2.34
C HIS A 403 18.97 8.09 -1.01
N GLN A 404 18.18 9.03 -0.52
CA GLN A 404 18.37 9.59 0.82
C GLN A 404 17.83 8.63 1.87
N THR A 405 18.56 8.48 2.97
CA THR A 405 18.12 7.69 4.12
C THR A 405 16.94 8.36 4.84
N ASN A 406 16.23 7.60 5.68
CA ASN A 406 15.16 8.18 6.48
C ASN A 406 15.71 9.19 7.49
N GLU A 407 16.91 8.93 8.01
CA GLU A 407 17.64 9.79 8.94
C GLU A 407 18.00 11.13 8.28
N GLU A 408 18.55 11.11 7.07
CA GLU A 408 18.85 12.32 6.29
C GLU A 408 17.58 13.14 6.01
N LYS A 409 16.51 12.48 5.56
CA LYS A 409 15.21 13.13 5.31
C LYS A 409 14.62 13.75 6.56
N MET A 410 14.74 13.07 7.69
CA MET A 410 14.30 13.56 8.98
C MET A 410 15.08 14.80 9.39
N GLN A 411 16.40 14.79 9.22
CA GLN A 411 17.26 15.92 9.52
C GLN A 411 16.91 17.14 8.65
N ILE A 412 16.78 16.95 7.33
CA ILE A 412 16.35 17.99 6.39
C ILE A 412 14.99 18.58 6.80
N TRP A 413 14.05 17.75 7.26
CA TRP A 413 12.75 18.24 7.73
C TRP A 413 12.88 19.05 9.03
N LYS A 414 13.67 18.58 10.00
CA LYS A 414 13.90 19.26 11.30
C LYS A 414 14.56 20.64 11.14
N GLU A 415 15.49 20.77 10.21
CA GLU A 415 16.22 22.02 9.95
C GLU A 415 15.37 23.11 9.29
N LYS A 416 14.20 22.77 8.72
CA LYS A 416 13.31 23.76 8.10
C LYS A 416 12.69 24.68 9.15
N PRO A 417 12.87 26.02 9.07
CA PRO A 417 12.42 26.95 10.10
C PRO A 417 10.91 26.96 10.39
N LEU A 418 10.09 26.59 9.39
CA LEU A 418 8.63 26.50 9.50
C LEU A 418 8.18 25.05 9.69
N HIS A 419 8.49 24.19 8.71
CA HIS A 419 8.04 22.79 8.69
C HIS A 419 8.62 21.97 9.85
N GLY A 420 9.85 22.27 10.27
CA GLY A 420 10.57 21.55 11.32
C GLY A 420 10.04 21.82 12.74
N ARG A 421 9.24 22.88 12.95
CA ARG A 421 8.73 23.23 14.29
C ARG A 421 7.96 22.09 14.94
N HIS A 422 7.09 21.41 14.18
CA HIS A 422 6.28 20.34 14.72
C HIS A 422 7.11 19.13 15.17
N ILE A 423 8.12 18.73 14.39
CA ILE A 423 8.98 17.60 14.74
C ILE A 423 9.91 17.97 15.91
N ASN A 424 10.44 19.19 15.95
CA ASN A 424 11.23 19.67 17.08
C ASN A 424 10.41 19.72 18.38
N ASP A 425 9.12 20.07 18.31
CA ASP A 425 8.20 19.96 19.45
C ASP A 425 7.91 18.50 19.84
N ALA A 426 7.82 17.60 18.85
CA ALA A 426 7.54 16.18 19.06
C ALA A 426 8.73 15.41 19.63
N ASP A 427 9.96 15.93 19.43
CA ASP A 427 11.22 15.35 19.90
C ASP A 427 11.59 15.78 21.33
N GLN A 428 10.80 16.67 21.95
CA GLN A 428 11.04 17.06 23.34
C GLN A 428 10.87 15.85 24.29
N ASP A 429 11.72 15.75 25.31
CA ASP A 429 11.73 14.65 26.27
C ASP A 429 10.39 14.44 27.02
N THR A 430 9.56 15.48 27.09
CA THR A 430 8.25 15.42 27.75
C THR A 430 7.14 14.85 26.86
N VAL A 431 7.40 14.69 25.55
CA VAL A 431 6.43 14.25 24.54
C VAL A 431 6.67 12.79 24.17
N ASP A 432 5.60 12.04 23.98
CA ASP A 432 5.63 10.68 23.43
C ASP A 432 5.47 10.77 21.91
N THR A 433 6.59 10.74 21.19
CA THR A 433 6.63 10.90 19.73
C THR A 433 5.85 9.79 19.01
N LEU A 434 5.93 8.55 19.48
CA LEU A 434 5.22 7.41 18.87
C LEU A 434 3.70 7.56 19.05
N ALA A 435 3.23 7.91 20.24
CA ALA A 435 1.82 8.21 20.48
C ALA A 435 1.36 9.43 19.66
N SER A 436 2.21 10.45 19.53
CA SER A 436 1.92 11.67 18.76
C SER A 436 1.74 11.41 17.25
N ASN A 437 2.39 10.38 16.70
CA ASN A 437 2.26 9.97 15.31
C ASN A 437 1.23 8.85 15.09
N TYR A 438 0.57 8.36 16.15
CA TYR A 438 -0.34 7.20 16.06
C TYR A 438 -1.49 7.42 15.08
N TRP A 439 -2.08 8.62 15.05
CA TRP A 439 -3.18 8.95 14.13
C TRP A 439 -2.82 8.75 12.65
N LEU A 440 -1.56 8.94 12.27
CA LEU A 440 -1.08 8.58 10.94
C LEU A 440 -1.09 7.05 10.80
N VAL A 441 -0.53 6.31 11.75
CA VAL A 441 -0.43 4.84 11.68
C VAL A 441 -1.80 4.13 11.69
N SER A 442 -2.79 4.67 12.42
CA SER A 442 -4.12 4.08 12.55
C SER A 442 -4.93 4.20 11.26
N GLY A 443 -4.75 5.29 10.50
CA GLY A 443 -5.48 5.54 9.26
C GLY A 443 -6.99 5.70 9.46
N GLN A 444 -7.39 6.24 10.63
CA GLN A 444 -8.79 6.49 10.98
C GLN A 444 -9.34 7.77 10.35
N LEU A 445 -8.47 8.73 10.04
CA LEU A 445 -8.86 9.99 9.40
C LEU A 445 -8.94 9.83 7.87
N PHE A 446 -9.86 10.57 7.26
CA PHE A 446 -9.91 10.70 5.80
C PHE A 446 -8.59 11.29 5.26
N PRO A 447 -8.03 10.78 4.15
CA PRO A 447 -6.74 11.22 3.61
C PRO A 447 -6.61 12.74 3.41
N GLU A 448 -7.71 13.41 3.07
CA GLU A 448 -7.79 14.86 2.86
C GLU A 448 -7.70 15.63 4.17
N THR A 449 -8.32 15.08 5.23
CA THR A 449 -8.22 15.64 6.58
C THR A 449 -6.82 15.43 7.16
N GLU A 450 -6.21 14.27 6.92
CA GLU A 450 -4.82 14.04 7.29
C GLU A 450 -3.88 15.04 6.59
N GLY A 451 -4.03 15.22 5.27
CA GLY A 451 -3.24 16.17 4.49
C GLY A 451 -3.38 17.60 5.01
N PHE A 452 -4.59 18.00 5.41
CA PHE A 452 -4.83 19.31 6.00
C PHE A 452 -4.22 19.47 7.39
N VAL A 453 -4.31 18.46 8.27
CA VAL A 453 -3.65 18.46 9.58
C VAL A 453 -2.12 18.54 9.42
N MET A 454 -1.54 17.83 8.46
CA MET A 454 -0.11 17.94 8.16
C MET A 454 0.28 19.35 7.69
N ALA A 455 -0.56 20.02 6.89
CA ALA A 455 -0.34 21.40 6.49
C ALA A 455 -0.38 22.38 7.69
N ILE A 456 -1.25 22.11 8.67
CA ILE A 456 -1.29 22.84 9.95
C ILE A 456 0.01 22.63 10.73
N GLN A 457 0.51 21.39 10.80
CA GLN A 457 1.79 21.06 11.46
C GLN A 457 2.96 21.76 10.76
N ASP A 458 2.98 21.74 9.43
CA ASP A 458 4.01 22.35 8.58
C ASP A 458 3.98 23.88 8.54
N GLN A 459 2.98 24.52 9.18
CA GLN A 459 2.83 25.99 9.23
C GLN A 459 2.53 26.64 7.87
N VAL A 460 1.96 25.90 6.91
CA VAL A 460 1.75 26.36 5.53
C VAL A 460 0.30 26.69 5.20
N ILE A 461 -0.52 26.86 6.23
CA ILE A 461 -1.90 27.34 6.10
C ILE A 461 -1.90 28.82 5.74
N ALA A 462 -2.84 29.23 4.88
CA ALA A 462 -3.02 30.59 4.39
C ALA A 462 -3.54 31.58 5.46
N SER A 463 -2.78 31.77 6.53
CA SER A 463 -2.98 32.85 7.50
C SER A 463 -2.46 34.17 6.91
N ARG A 464 -2.96 35.33 7.37
CA ARG A 464 -2.48 36.63 6.87
C ARG A 464 -0.99 36.84 7.10
N ASN A 465 -0.44 36.35 8.22
CA ASN A 465 1.00 36.38 8.46
C ASN A 465 1.78 35.54 7.44
N TYR A 466 1.33 34.32 7.15
CA TYR A 466 1.93 33.46 6.12
C TYR A 466 1.84 34.12 4.73
N LEU A 467 0.66 34.63 4.36
CA LEU A 467 0.43 35.27 3.07
C LEU A 467 1.29 36.53 2.89
N LYS A 468 1.42 37.37 3.93
CA LYS A 468 2.20 38.62 3.86
C LYS A 468 3.70 38.39 3.85
N TYR A 469 4.24 37.59 4.76
CA TYR A 469 5.69 37.48 4.93
C TYR A 469 6.33 36.31 4.19
N ILE A 470 5.60 35.20 4.01
CA ILE A 470 6.14 33.99 3.38
C ILE A 470 5.78 33.94 1.90
N VAL A 471 4.49 34.13 1.56
CA VAL A 471 4.04 34.17 0.16
C VAL A 471 4.33 35.52 -0.49
N LYS A 472 4.50 36.59 0.31
CA LYS A 472 4.67 37.97 -0.16
C LYS A 472 3.53 38.43 -1.07
N ASN A 473 2.30 38.06 -0.72
CA ASN A 473 1.11 38.47 -1.45
C ASN A 473 0.85 39.98 -1.22
N THR A 474 0.93 40.76 -2.30
CA THR A 474 0.76 42.23 -2.29
C THR A 474 -0.66 42.67 -1.94
N THR A 475 -1.67 41.79 -2.05
CA THR A 475 -3.04 42.12 -1.66
C THR A 475 -3.27 42.12 -0.14
N ILE A 476 -2.30 41.65 0.65
CA ILE A 476 -2.40 41.58 2.11
C ILE A 476 -1.62 42.74 2.74
N GLU A 477 -2.33 43.81 3.09
CA GLU A 477 -1.74 45.03 3.64
C GLU A 477 -1.10 44.83 5.03
N ASN A 478 -1.70 44.01 5.89
CA ASN A 478 -1.22 43.74 7.25
C ASN A 478 -1.41 42.27 7.65
N ASP A 479 -0.66 41.83 8.66
CA ASP A 479 -0.75 40.48 9.18
C ASP A 479 -1.73 40.35 10.35
N LYS A 480 -2.53 41.38 10.62
CA LYS A 480 -3.44 41.40 11.77
C LYS A 480 -4.61 40.45 11.53
N CYS A 481 -5.09 39.86 12.62
CA CYS A 481 -6.25 38.98 12.69
C CYS A 481 -7.43 39.47 11.82
N ARG A 482 -7.94 38.62 10.94
CA ARG A 482 -9.10 38.93 10.09
C ARG A 482 -10.42 39.14 10.85
N TYR A 483 -10.48 38.72 12.12
CA TYR A 483 -11.61 38.94 13.03
C TYR A 483 -11.38 40.11 14.01
N GLY A 484 -10.32 40.91 13.83
CA GLY A 484 -10.19 42.21 14.49
C GLY A 484 -9.50 42.24 15.86
N CYS A 485 -8.96 41.13 16.38
CA CYS A 485 -8.33 41.10 17.71
C CYS A 485 -6.91 41.73 17.81
N GLN A 486 -6.48 42.50 16.82
CA GLN A 486 -5.21 43.27 16.77
C GLN A 486 -3.88 42.49 16.92
N THR A 487 -3.93 41.18 17.15
CA THR A 487 -2.76 40.28 17.15
C THR A 487 -2.43 39.78 15.74
N ALA A 488 -1.18 39.37 15.52
CA ALA A 488 -0.75 38.78 14.26
C ALA A 488 -1.45 37.43 14.01
N GLU A 489 -2.01 37.26 12.82
CA GLU A 489 -2.72 36.05 12.40
C GLU A 489 -1.73 34.96 11.98
N THR A 490 -1.11 34.32 12.96
CA THR A 490 -0.31 33.11 12.79
C THR A 490 -1.19 31.86 12.86
N ILE A 491 -0.67 30.70 12.46
CA ILE A 491 -1.43 29.44 12.63
C ILE A 491 -1.64 29.11 14.12
N GLN A 492 -0.69 29.44 15.00
CA GLN A 492 -0.84 29.32 16.46
C GLN A 492 -2.03 30.17 16.95
N HIS A 493 -2.16 31.38 16.42
CA HIS A 493 -3.26 32.28 16.71
C HIS A 493 -4.61 31.68 16.26
N ILE A 494 -4.69 31.19 15.03
CA ILE A 494 -5.90 30.55 14.48
C ILE A 494 -6.33 29.35 15.34
N ARG A 495 -5.39 28.50 15.75
CA ARG A 495 -5.70 27.25 16.47
C ARG A 495 -6.22 27.47 17.89
N GLY A 496 -5.85 28.55 18.58
CA GLY A 496 -6.22 28.70 19.99
C GLY A 496 -5.89 30.05 20.64
N GLY A 497 -5.55 31.08 19.87
CA GLY A 497 -5.15 32.39 20.39
C GLY A 497 -6.08 33.54 20.03
N CYS A 498 -7.12 33.31 19.25
CA CYS A 498 -7.98 34.39 18.76
C CYS A 498 -9.15 34.67 19.68
N GLN A 499 -9.09 35.77 20.43
CA GLN A 499 -10.15 36.16 21.38
C GLN A 499 -11.47 36.53 20.69
N MET A 500 -11.40 37.08 19.46
CA MET A 500 -12.58 37.47 18.68
C MET A 500 -13.18 36.33 17.87
N PHE A 501 -12.42 35.25 17.64
CA PHE A 501 -12.94 34.07 16.96
C PHE A 501 -13.59 33.15 17.99
N SER A 502 -14.92 33.08 17.92
CA SER A 502 -15.81 32.10 18.56
C SER A 502 -15.20 31.28 19.70
N ALA A 503 -15.28 31.78 20.94
CA ALA A 503 -14.92 31.02 22.14
C ALA A 503 -15.61 29.64 22.20
N THR A 504 -16.79 29.53 21.57
CA THR A 504 -17.54 28.27 21.42
C THR A 504 -16.81 27.21 20.59
N GLU A 505 -15.99 27.56 19.60
CA GLU A 505 -15.24 26.58 18.80
C GLU A 505 -14.08 25.98 19.59
N TYR A 506 -13.38 26.82 20.36
CA TYR A 506 -12.35 26.34 21.28
C TYR A 506 -12.96 25.48 22.39
N LYS A 507 -14.10 25.90 22.97
CA LYS A 507 -14.84 25.09 23.94
C LYS A 507 -15.29 23.75 23.34
N ALA A 508 -15.84 23.74 22.12
CA ALA A 508 -16.28 22.50 21.46
C ALA A 508 -15.16 21.47 21.28
N ARG A 509 -13.92 21.92 21.04
CA ARG A 509 -12.75 21.05 20.98
C ARG A 509 -12.45 20.40 22.33
N HIS A 510 -12.46 21.20 23.40
CA HIS A 510 -12.29 20.71 24.77
C HIS A 510 -13.40 19.71 25.14
N ASP A 511 -14.65 20.08 24.91
CA ASP A 511 -15.82 19.25 25.20
C ASP A 511 -15.78 17.91 24.46
N SER A 512 -15.26 17.87 23.23
CA SER A 512 -15.14 16.62 22.46
C SER A 512 -14.24 15.60 23.16
N VAL A 513 -13.12 16.05 23.74
CA VAL A 513 -12.20 15.19 24.52
C VAL A 513 -12.78 14.86 25.88
N ALA A 514 -13.42 15.84 26.53
CA ALA A 514 -14.03 15.68 27.85
C ALA A 514 -15.18 14.66 27.80
N LYS A 515 -16.00 14.68 26.75
CA LYS A 515 -17.08 13.71 26.50
C LYS A 515 -16.58 12.28 26.46
N ILE A 516 -15.46 12.04 25.79
CA ILE A 516 -14.81 10.71 25.72
C ILE A 516 -14.48 10.24 27.15
N LEU A 517 -13.84 11.10 27.93
CA LEU A 517 -13.41 10.77 29.28
C LEU A 517 -14.60 10.55 30.23
N HIS A 518 -15.60 11.43 30.18
CA HIS A 518 -16.80 11.35 30.99
C HIS A 518 -17.56 10.04 30.75
N GLN A 519 -17.73 9.64 29.49
CA GLN A 519 -18.43 8.41 29.15
C GLN A 519 -17.69 7.16 29.65
N GLU A 520 -16.37 7.10 29.50
CA GLU A 520 -15.56 5.99 30.03
C GLU A 520 -15.66 5.87 31.54
N LEU A 521 -15.61 7.00 32.26
CA LEU A 521 -15.79 7.02 33.71
C LEU A 521 -17.21 6.60 34.10
N ALA A 522 -18.24 7.09 33.40
CA ALA A 522 -19.63 6.73 33.67
C ALA A 522 -19.86 5.22 33.53
N ILE A 523 -19.31 4.60 32.48
CA ILE A 523 -19.40 3.15 32.25
C ILE A 523 -18.62 2.39 33.34
N LYS A 524 -17.38 2.80 33.61
CA LYS A 524 -16.52 2.15 34.62
C LYS A 524 -17.16 2.11 36.01
N TYR A 525 -17.75 3.23 36.44
CA TYR A 525 -18.33 3.37 37.77
C TYR A 525 -19.82 3.01 37.84
N GLN A 526 -20.39 2.43 36.76
CA GLN A 526 -21.79 2.01 36.68
C GLN A 526 -22.77 3.15 37.02
N LEU A 527 -22.50 4.33 36.44
CA LEU A 527 -23.30 5.54 36.62
C LEU A 527 -24.32 5.72 35.48
N GLN A 528 -24.14 5.04 34.35
CA GLN A 528 -25.03 5.07 33.18
C GLN A 528 -25.05 3.68 32.52
N GLN A 529 -25.98 3.45 31.58
CA GLN A 529 -26.05 2.22 30.79
C GLN A 529 -24.72 1.90 30.10
N ALA A 530 -24.41 0.60 29.95
CA ALA A 530 -23.13 0.11 29.44
C ALA A 530 -22.91 0.38 27.93
N GLU A 531 -23.93 0.79 27.19
CA GLU A 531 -23.82 1.02 25.75
C GLU A 531 -22.96 2.25 25.45
N LYS A 532 -21.88 2.04 24.70
CA LYS A 532 -20.93 3.08 24.34
C LYS A 532 -21.32 3.75 23.02
N LEU A 533 -21.84 4.97 23.11
CA LEU A 533 -22.10 5.86 21.98
C LEU A 533 -20.83 6.54 21.45
N PRO A 534 -20.77 6.92 20.15
CA PRO A 534 -19.73 7.81 19.64
C PRO A 534 -19.76 9.17 20.36
N TYR A 535 -18.58 9.74 20.67
CA TYR A 535 -18.46 10.97 21.48
C TYR A 535 -19.24 12.18 20.92
N TYR A 536 -19.40 12.26 19.60
CA TYR A 536 -20.14 13.33 18.94
C TYR A 536 -21.67 13.18 19.04
N LYS A 537 -22.17 11.99 19.38
CA LYS A 537 -23.58 11.73 19.72
C LYS A 537 -23.81 11.74 21.24
N TYR A 538 -22.75 11.60 22.03
CA TYR A 538 -22.83 11.59 23.48
C TYR A 538 -23.09 12.98 24.06
N VAL A 539 -24.05 13.05 24.97
CA VAL A 539 -24.40 14.26 25.74
C VAL A 539 -24.21 13.91 27.23
N PRO A 540 -23.18 14.47 27.90
CA PRO A 540 -22.95 14.26 29.32
C PRO A 540 -24.08 14.84 30.17
N GLU A 541 -24.57 14.07 31.14
CA GLU A 541 -25.47 14.58 32.18
C GLU A 541 -24.67 15.41 33.19
N THR A 542 -25.23 16.53 33.66
CA THR A 542 -24.54 17.44 34.59
C THR A 542 -24.17 16.78 35.92
N ILE A 543 -25.00 15.83 36.37
CA ILE A 543 -24.76 15.04 37.57
C ILE A 543 -25.11 13.59 37.24
N LEU A 544 -24.18 12.69 37.53
CA LEU A 544 -24.45 11.27 37.61
C LEU A 544 -24.18 10.79 39.04
N GLU A 545 -25.05 9.96 39.59
CA GLU A 545 -24.94 9.52 40.98
C GLU A 545 -25.51 8.12 41.18
N ASN A 546 -24.78 7.29 41.91
CA ASN A 546 -25.27 6.01 42.44
C ASN A 546 -24.94 5.91 43.94
N LYS A 547 -25.09 4.72 44.55
CA LYS A 547 -24.83 4.52 45.99
C LYS A 547 -23.38 4.85 46.40
N ASN A 548 -22.41 4.57 45.52
CA ASN A 548 -20.99 4.62 45.86
C ASN A 548 -20.27 5.84 45.25
N TYR A 549 -20.76 6.34 44.11
CA TYR A 549 -20.07 7.35 43.31
C TYR A 549 -20.99 8.51 42.94
N LYS A 550 -20.40 9.70 42.79
CA LYS A 550 -21.04 10.89 42.24
C LYS A 550 -20.09 11.59 41.28
N MET A 551 -20.57 11.96 40.10
CA MET A 551 -19.77 12.63 39.08
C MET A 551 -20.46 13.92 38.63
N TYR A 552 -19.71 15.00 38.56
CA TYR A 552 -20.16 16.30 38.04
C TYR A 552 -19.49 16.59 36.70
N TRP A 553 -20.26 17.19 35.80
CA TRP A 553 -19.81 17.68 34.50
C TRP A 553 -20.04 19.19 34.37
N ASP A 554 -18.99 19.94 34.01
CA ASP A 554 -19.01 21.40 33.75
C ASP A 554 -19.86 22.19 34.77
N ARG A 555 -19.71 21.87 36.06
CA ARG A 555 -20.54 22.39 37.16
C ARG A 555 -19.70 23.24 38.12
N THR A 556 -20.19 24.43 38.45
CA THR A 556 -19.60 25.28 39.48
C THR A 556 -19.76 24.64 40.86
N ILE A 557 -18.66 24.54 41.60
CA ILE A 557 -18.62 24.07 42.98
C ILE A 557 -18.76 25.28 43.90
N LEU A 558 -19.77 25.24 44.75
CA LEU A 558 -20.02 26.28 45.75
C LEU A 558 -19.16 26.01 46.98
N THR A 559 -18.39 27.03 47.39
CA THR A 559 -17.49 27.00 48.55
C THR A 559 -17.81 28.15 49.48
N ASP A 560 -17.53 27.99 50.78
CA ASP A 560 -17.84 29.01 51.80
C ASP A 560 -17.00 30.28 51.63
N HIS A 561 -15.80 30.15 51.05
CA HIS A 561 -14.96 31.27 50.63
C HIS A 561 -14.95 31.41 49.10
N THR A 562 -14.72 32.63 48.62
CA THR A 562 -14.59 32.90 47.18
C THR A 562 -13.31 32.27 46.65
N VAL A 563 -13.45 31.36 45.69
CA VAL A 563 -12.31 30.71 44.98
C VAL A 563 -12.36 31.11 43.51
N ASN A 564 -11.22 31.59 42.97
CA ASN A 564 -11.13 32.09 41.60
C ASN A 564 -11.37 31.01 40.52
N HIS A 565 -11.12 29.74 40.85
CA HIS A 565 -11.27 28.61 39.95
C HIS A 565 -12.06 27.47 40.62
N ASN A 566 -13.38 27.53 40.50
CA ASN A 566 -14.30 26.60 41.17
C ASN A 566 -15.17 25.77 40.21
N ARG A 567 -14.87 25.77 38.90
CA ARG A 567 -15.62 25.03 37.87
C ARG A 567 -14.69 24.09 37.09
N PRO A 568 -14.44 22.88 37.58
CA PRO A 568 -13.67 21.87 36.85
C PRO A 568 -14.52 21.25 35.73
N ASP A 569 -13.85 20.65 34.74
CA ASP A 569 -14.54 19.99 33.62
C ASP A 569 -15.27 18.72 34.09
N ILE A 570 -14.60 17.89 34.91
CA ILE A 570 -15.19 16.71 35.54
C ILE A 570 -14.72 16.65 37.00
N LEU A 571 -15.63 16.33 37.92
CA LEU A 571 -15.31 16.03 39.31
C LEU A 571 -15.94 14.68 39.68
N LEU A 572 -15.13 13.73 40.12
CA LEU A 572 -15.56 12.40 40.55
C LEU A 572 -15.39 12.26 42.06
N ILE A 573 -16.42 11.77 42.75
CA ILE A 573 -16.47 11.56 44.18
C ILE A 573 -16.70 10.07 44.44
N ASP A 574 -15.79 9.45 45.19
CA ASP A 574 -16.01 8.17 45.86
C ASP A 574 -16.55 8.44 47.27
N LYS A 575 -17.81 8.07 47.51
CA LYS A 575 -18.51 8.33 48.77
C LYS A 575 -18.04 7.41 49.90
N ALA A 576 -17.59 6.20 49.57
CA ALA A 576 -17.17 5.21 50.56
C ALA A 576 -15.77 5.54 51.08
N MET A 577 -14.84 5.79 50.16
CA MET A 577 -13.46 6.13 50.49
C MET A 577 -13.29 7.61 50.84
N LYS A 578 -14.33 8.44 50.62
CA LYS A 578 -14.27 9.90 50.73
C LYS A 578 -13.10 10.48 49.93
N ASN A 579 -12.99 10.05 48.69
CA ASN A 579 -11.94 10.49 47.77
C ASN A 579 -12.55 11.34 46.64
N VAL A 580 -11.90 12.44 46.28
CA VAL A 580 -12.33 13.31 45.17
C VAL A 580 -11.23 13.44 44.13
N ILE A 581 -11.60 13.28 42.86
CA ILE A 581 -10.72 13.51 41.72
C ILE A 581 -11.27 14.67 40.89
N ILE A 582 -10.44 15.68 40.70
CA ILE A 582 -10.71 16.82 39.82
C ILE A 582 -9.99 16.57 38.49
N LEU A 583 -10.73 16.57 37.38
CA LEU A 583 -10.17 16.45 36.04
C LEU A 583 -10.30 17.80 35.33
N ASP A 584 -9.18 18.25 34.78
CA ASP A 584 -9.10 19.52 34.06
C ASP A 584 -8.44 19.29 32.69
N LEU A 585 -9.22 19.50 31.63
CA LEU A 585 -8.83 19.26 30.25
C LEU A 585 -8.13 20.48 29.66
N ALA A 586 -7.05 20.24 28.94
CA ALA A 586 -6.26 21.29 28.29
C ALA A 586 -5.94 20.90 26.86
N ILE A 587 -6.20 21.82 25.92
CA ILE A 587 -5.79 21.64 24.52
C ILE A 587 -4.89 22.80 24.07
N PRO A 588 -3.66 22.91 24.61
CA PRO A 588 -2.78 24.04 24.35
C PRO A 588 -2.09 23.98 22.98
N ASN A 589 -1.49 25.10 22.59
CA ASN A 589 -0.43 25.12 21.57
C ASN A 589 0.84 24.41 22.09
N ASN A 590 1.70 23.94 21.17
CA ASN A 590 2.83 23.05 21.46
C ASN A 590 3.82 23.59 22.50
N ASN A 591 4.18 24.87 22.41
CA ASN A 591 5.22 25.50 23.23
C ASN A 591 4.92 25.53 24.73
N ASN A 592 3.71 25.12 25.15
CA ASN A 592 3.22 25.19 26.52
C ASN A 592 2.91 23.79 27.11
N LEU A 593 3.29 22.68 26.48
CA LEU A 593 2.87 21.35 26.92
C LEU A 593 3.38 20.98 28.32
N GLY A 594 4.64 21.28 28.64
CA GLY A 594 5.24 20.99 29.95
C GLY A 594 4.74 21.88 31.09
N SER A 595 4.67 23.19 30.86
CA SER A 595 4.26 24.17 31.88
C SER A 595 2.78 24.04 32.28
N LYS A 596 1.91 23.68 31.32
CA LYS A 596 0.46 23.55 31.57
C LYS A 596 0.10 22.44 32.55
N HIS A 597 0.93 21.41 32.68
CA HIS A 597 0.69 20.36 33.67
C HIS A 597 0.79 20.91 35.10
N CYS A 598 1.90 21.59 35.42
CA CYS A 598 2.12 22.18 36.75
C CYS A 598 1.14 23.33 37.03
N GLU A 599 0.90 24.20 36.04
CA GLU A 599 -0.07 25.30 36.18
C GLU A 599 -1.47 24.79 36.54
N LYS A 600 -1.95 23.70 35.92
CA LYS A 600 -3.30 23.18 36.18
C LYS A 600 -3.44 22.51 37.54
N ILE A 601 -2.38 21.85 38.01
CA ILE A 601 -2.37 21.32 39.38
C ILE A 601 -2.45 22.48 40.38
N ALA A 602 -1.65 23.54 40.18
CA ALA A 602 -1.67 24.72 41.03
C ALA A 602 -3.02 25.46 40.99
N LYS A 603 -3.66 25.54 39.81
CA LYS A 603 -4.93 26.25 39.56
C LYS A 603 -6.06 25.87 40.51
N TYR A 604 -6.16 24.59 40.90
CA TYR A 604 -7.25 24.09 41.75
C TYR A 604 -6.85 23.87 43.20
N ARG A 605 -5.67 24.31 43.64
CA ARG A 605 -5.19 24.08 45.01
C ARG A 605 -6.14 24.66 46.07
N ASP A 606 -6.56 25.91 45.89
CA ASP A 606 -7.50 26.56 46.80
C ASP A 606 -8.86 25.84 46.82
N LEU A 607 -9.34 25.39 45.65
CA LEU A 607 -10.57 24.61 45.55
C LEU A 607 -10.45 23.26 46.28
N GLN A 608 -9.29 22.60 46.16
CA GLN A 608 -9.02 21.34 46.86
C GLN A 608 -9.10 21.52 48.38
N GLU A 609 -8.50 22.58 48.92
CA GLU A 609 -8.55 22.87 50.36
C GLU A 609 -9.97 23.13 50.85
N GLN A 610 -10.76 23.91 50.10
CA GLN A 610 -12.15 24.18 50.43
C GLN A 610 -13.02 22.92 50.38
N ILE A 611 -12.92 22.13 49.31
CA ILE A 611 -13.66 20.86 49.18
C ILE A 611 -13.28 19.90 50.31
N LYS A 612 -11.98 19.80 50.62
CA LYS A 612 -11.48 18.91 51.67
C LYS A 612 -12.09 19.24 53.02
N LYS A 613 -12.12 20.54 53.36
CA LYS A 613 -12.66 21.05 54.62
C LYS A 613 -14.19 20.94 54.67
N GLN A 614 -14.88 21.46 53.66
CA GLN A 614 -16.34 21.61 53.64
C GLN A 614 -17.05 20.26 53.51
N TRP A 615 -16.55 19.36 52.65
CA TRP A 615 -17.17 18.06 52.40
C TRP A 615 -16.56 16.93 53.23
N LYS A 616 -15.60 17.24 54.12
CA LYS A 616 -14.91 16.29 55.01
C LYS A 616 -14.31 15.10 54.22
N ILE A 617 -13.61 15.41 53.14
CA ILE A 617 -12.98 14.45 52.22
C ILE A 617 -11.60 14.04 52.74
N GLU A 618 -11.23 12.77 52.62
CA GLU A 618 -9.94 12.25 53.08
C GLU A 618 -8.81 12.63 52.11
N THR A 619 -9.00 12.29 50.84
CA THR A 619 -8.03 12.60 49.78
C THR A 619 -8.67 13.31 48.61
N ILE A 620 -7.98 14.33 48.09
CA ILE A 620 -8.38 15.03 46.88
C ILE A 620 -7.18 15.20 45.97
N LYS A 621 -7.35 14.97 44.67
CA LYS A 621 -6.29 15.12 43.68
C LYS A 621 -6.81 15.75 42.39
N THR A 622 -5.98 16.59 41.76
CA THR A 622 -6.20 17.10 40.41
C THR A 622 -5.37 16.30 39.41
N ILE A 623 -6.02 15.76 38.38
CA ILE A 623 -5.38 15.03 37.28
C ILE A 623 -5.63 15.82 35.98
N PRO A 624 -4.62 16.50 35.43
CA PRO A 624 -4.76 17.23 34.18
C PRO A 624 -4.75 16.28 32.97
N ILE A 625 -5.65 16.52 32.01
CA ILE A 625 -5.74 15.74 30.77
C ILE A 625 -5.35 16.66 29.62
N ILE A 626 -4.16 16.47 29.06
CA ILE A 626 -3.53 17.41 28.12
C ILE A 626 -3.27 16.73 26.78
N VAL A 627 -3.77 17.34 25.70
CA VAL A 627 -3.49 16.95 24.31
C VAL A 627 -3.20 18.21 23.51
N SER A 628 -2.14 18.28 22.71
CA SER A 628 -1.88 19.48 21.90
C SER A 628 -2.92 19.66 20.78
N THR A 629 -3.20 20.92 20.40
CA THR A 629 -3.96 21.25 19.19
C THR A 629 -3.45 20.57 17.90
N THR A 630 -2.16 20.23 17.80
CA THR A 630 -1.56 19.51 16.66
C THR A 630 -1.46 18.00 16.85
N GLY A 631 -2.05 17.46 17.93
CA GLY A 631 -2.06 16.03 18.23
C GLY A 631 -0.82 15.50 18.96
N LEU A 632 0.06 16.36 19.50
CA LEU A 632 1.14 15.91 20.37
C LEU A 632 0.61 15.37 21.69
N ILE A 633 1.18 14.26 22.14
CA ILE A 633 0.79 13.53 23.34
C ILE A 633 1.91 13.62 24.38
N PRO A 634 1.70 14.31 25.50
CA PRO A 634 2.64 14.28 26.63
C PRO A 634 2.79 12.87 27.20
N LYS A 635 4.01 12.47 27.59
CA LYS A 635 4.26 11.17 28.25
C LYS A 635 3.40 10.97 29.50
N GLN A 636 3.10 12.06 30.19
CA GLN A 636 2.29 12.05 31.42
C GLN A 636 0.81 11.71 31.16
N LEU A 637 0.28 11.92 29.95
CA LEU A 637 -1.13 11.66 29.66
C LEU A 637 -1.51 10.19 29.89
N LYS A 638 -0.66 9.25 29.43
CA LYS A 638 -0.90 7.82 29.61
C LYS A 638 -0.93 7.44 31.09
N LYS A 639 0.03 7.95 31.87
CA LYS A 639 0.09 7.76 33.32
C LYS A 639 -1.17 8.29 34.01
N ASN A 640 -1.63 9.48 33.60
CA ASN A 640 -2.83 10.11 34.15
C ASN A 640 -4.09 9.29 33.83
N ILE A 641 -4.19 8.70 32.62
CA ILE A 641 -5.30 7.80 32.24
C ILE A 641 -5.26 6.50 33.06
N SER A 642 -4.07 5.91 33.24
CA SER A 642 -3.86 4.71 34.07
C SER A 642 -4.17 4.94 35.53
N GLU A 643 -3.87 6.13 36.06
CA GLU A 643 -4.22 6.51 37.43
C GLU A 643 -5.72 6.56 37.65
N LEU A 644 -6.50 6.92 36.62
CA LEU A 644 -7.96 6.82 36.65
C LEU A 644 -8.45 5.37 36.52
N GLY A 645 -7.54 4.39 36.41
CA GLY A 645 -7.78 2.99 36.11
C GLY A 645 -8.56 2.79 34.82
N LEU A 646 -8.30 3.62 33.81
CA LEU A 646 -8.83 3.49 32.45
C LEU A 646 -7.76 2.89 31.53
N ASN A 647 -8.19 2.39 30.36
CA ASN A 647 -7.25 1.85 29.37
C ASN A 647 -6.41 2.98 28.76
N GLU A 648 -5.07 2.87 28.82
CA GLU A 648 -4.15 3.86 28.26
C GLU A 648 -4.46 4.20 26.81
N ASN A 649 -4.94 3.25 26.00
CA ASN A 649 -5.29 3.45 24.60
C ASN A 649 -6.38 4.51 24.38
N LEU A 650 -7.05 5.00 25.43
CA LEU A 650 -8.02 6.08 25.35
C LEU A 650 -7.42 7.36 24.75
N TYR A 651 -6.10 7.61 24.91
CA TYR A 651 -5.44 8.76 24.29
C TYR A 651 -5.63 8.80 22.77
N LYS A 652 -5.83 7.64 22.12
CA LYS A 652 -6.00 7.53 20.67
C LYS A 652 -7.28 8.23 20.20
N SER A 653 -8.39 7.96 20.88
CA SER A 653 -9.68 8.62 20.61
C SER A 653 -9.63 10.11 20.94
N MET A 654 -8.95 10.48 22.04
CA MET A 654 -8.75 11.88 22.43
C MET A 654 -7.94 12.65 21.39
N GLN A 655 -6.85 12.05 20.88
CA GLN A 655 -6.02 12.61 19.82
C GLN A 655 -6.82 12.83 18.54
N GLU A 656 -7.57 11.81 18.11
CA GLU A 656 -8.40 11.86 16.90
C GLU A 656 -9.45 12.98 16.99
N ALA A 657 -10.20 13.04 18.09
CA ALA A 657 -11.20 14.08 18.32
C ALA A 657 -10.58 15.48 18.32
N THR A 658 -9.40 15.64 18.93
CA THR A 658 -8.65 16.90 18.95
C THR A 658 -8.27 17.34 17.54
N LEU A 659 -7.68 16.45 16.75
CA LEU A 659 -7.24 16.74 15.39
C LEU A 659 -8.40 17.10 14.45
N LEU A 660 -9.51 16.37 14.52
CA LEU A 660 -10.73 16.64 13.77
C LEU A 660 -11.30 18.03 14.10
N ALA A 661 -11.40 18.34 15.38
CA ALA A 661 -11.90 19.63 15.84
C ALA A 661 -10.94 20.77 15.49
N THR A 662 -9.62 20.59 15.58
CA THR A 662 -8.63 21.57 15.10
C THR A 662 -8.80 21.82 13.59
N ALA A 663 -8.89 20.76 12.78
CA ALA A 663 -9.08 20.89 11.33
C ALA A 663 -10.37 21.66 11.00
N ARG A 664 -11.48 21.33 11.67
CA ARG A 664 -12.76 22.04 11.52
C ARG A 664 -12.65 23.52 11.91
N THR A 665 -12.07 23.80 13.08
CA THR A 665 -11.86 25.17 13.59
C THR A 665 -11.08 25.99 12.57
N THR A 666 -9.96 25.46 12.08
CA THR A 666 -9.09 26.16 11.12
C THR A 666 -9.81 26.41 9.80
N ARG A 667 -10.57 25.44 9.27
CA ARG A 667 -11.38 25.65 8.04
C ARG A 667 -12.45 26.74 8.23
N LYS A 668 -13.16 26.71 9.36
CA LYS A 668 -14.16 27.73 9.70
C LYS A 668 -13.54 29.11 9.83
N TYR A 669 -12.40 29.21 10.52
CA TYR A 669 -11.65 30.45 10.67
C TYR A 669 -11.28 31.08 9.33
N LEU A 670 -10.79 30.25 8.40
CA LEU A 670 -10.37 30.71 7.08
C LEU A 670 -11.54 31.09 6.16
N GLY A 671 -12.78 30.81 6.55
CA GLY A 671 -13.99 31.27 5.86
C GLY A 671 -14.49 30.32 4.77
N ASN A 672 -14.59 29.01 5.05
CA ASN A 672 -15.18 28.07 4.08
C ASN A 672 -16.22 27.11 4.68
N PRO A 673 -17.52 27.51 4.74
CA PRO A 673 -18.61 26.54 4.93
C PRO A 673 -19.41 26.23 3.65
N SER A 674 -19.34 27.03 2.57
CA SER A 674 -20.12 26.79 1.34
C SER A 674 -19.93 27.88 0.26
N LYS A 675 -18.83 27.83 -0.51
CA LYS A 675 -18.72 28.15 -1.96
C LYS A 675 -17.26 28.40 -2.33
N PRO A 676 -16.76 27.88 -3.47
CA PRO A 676 -15.37 28.00 -3.87
C PRO A 676 -15.12 29.37 -4.52
N GLN A 677 -14.18 30.13 -3.97
CA GLN A 677 -13.40 31.12 -4.72
C GLN A 677 -11.92 30.77 -4.53
N GLU A 678 -11.48 29.94 -5.47
CA GLU A 678 -10.16 29.53 -6.00
C GLU A 678 -8.83 29.89 -5.28
N PRO A 679 -7.80 29.00 -5.34
CA PRO A 679 -7.59 27.92 -6.33
C PRO A 679 -7.85 26.54 -5.74
N TYR A 680 -9.10 26.12 -5.77
CA TYR A 680 -9.55 24.73 -5.68
C TYR A 680 -10.81 24.61 -6.53
N THR A 681 -10.64 24.56 -7.84
CA THR A 681 -11.71 24.30 -8.82
C THR A 681 -11.27 23.17 -9.73
N ILE A 682 -11.91 22.02 -9.52
CA ILE A 682 -12.38 21.16 -10.62
C ILE A 682 -13.82 20.81 -10.24
N GLU A 683 -14.73 21.06 -11.16
CA GLU A 683 -16.17 20.81 -11.04
C GLU A 683 -16.44 19.36 -10.60
N ARG A 684 -17.33 19.19 -9.61
CA ARG A 684 -17.88 17.88 -9.25
C ARG A 684 -19.22 17.70 -9.95
N VAL A 685 -19.32 16.67 -10.79
CA VAL A 685 -20.58 16.02 -11.12
C VAL A 685 -21.02 15.20 -9.89
N PRO A 686 -22.30 15.24 -9.47
CA PRO A 686 -22.79 14.41 -8.38
C PRO A 686 -23.20 13.03 -8.90
N THR A 687 -22.54 11.97 -8.43
CA THR A 687 -23.07 10.61 -8.48
C THR A 687 -23.45 10.19 -7.06
N GLU A 688 -24.75 10.22 -6.78
CA GLU A 688 -25.36 9.52 -5.66
C GLU A 688 -25.20 8.01 -5.91
N LEU A 689 -24.50 7.31 -5.02
CA LEU A 689 -24.52 5.84 -4.97
C LEU A 689 -25.62 5.43 -3.99
N ASN A 690 -26.62 4.74 -4.54
CA ASN A 690 -27.78 4.23 -3.83
C ASN A 690 -27.37 3.04 -2.93
N PRO A 691 -27.87 2.90 -1.69
CA PRO A 691 -27.42 1.85 -0.75
C PRO A 691 -27.86 0.41 -1.05
N SER A 692 -28.35 0.10 -2.25
CA SER A 692 -28.94 -1.20 -2.58
C SER A 692 -27.97 -2.25 -3.16
N ASP A 693 -26.69 -1.93 -3.35
CA ASP A 693 -25.72 -2.83 -4.01
C ASP A 693 -24.63 -3.39 -3.05
N ILE A 694 -25.01 -3.80 -1.84
CA ILE A 694 -24.14 -4.61 -0.95
C ILE A 694 -24.41 -6.10 -1.15
#